data_AF-A0A2H4TIV2-F1
#
_entry.id   AF-A0A2H4TIV2-F1
#
_cell.length_a   1.000
_cell.length_b   1.000
_cell.length_c   1.000
_cell.angle_alpha   90.00
_cell.angle_beta   90.00
_cell.angle_gamma   90.00
#
_symmetry.space_group_name_H-M   'P 1'
#
loop_
_entity.id
_entity.type
_entity.pdbx_description
1 polymer ?
#
loop_
_entity_poly.entity_id
_entity_poly.type
_entity_poly.pdbx_seq_one_letter_code
_entity_poly.pdbx_strand_id
1 'polypeptide(L)'
;MIYMTLPLIATHYLDSTNQWHTVGMERRDEAVNHINTGYQRELSYRKADGSYAAWIERASSTWLTAYVAKIFAMANHLIAVEENVLCSALKWLVLNKQLPDGSFKEDAPTVHGEMVGDVRGKDAESSLTAFVLIAMQEGNEKCAKSVGSLHDSMRKAVGFLEGKLQKLTNPYAVAMTSYAMANAEKLNDDMLMKHSTKQEAGTAWIVPGQHYHSLEATAYAVLALVKAKQYDKAGEAVHWLARQQSHYGGSGTTQATIMVFQAVAEYRTQVKNDQNFNLNVELSVAGRRKPVTWSISKDNAHVTRSDKIDINKNFNVTAKGTGTATLSVLTLYYAKPAEKNSDCKHFDLSVKIERESVVNYPGAEESYKLTMEFFYKNEARDATMSILDVGLLTGFKVDERDLAELATGKDRFIQKFEMDKELSERGSLILYVDKVSRTDRERIAFRMHKMNKVGLLQPAAVTIYEYYSPDARCTKYYHPEKEDGALSRLCLGDLCQCAEENCSYQNKNKVKEEDRLEKACETGMDYVYKVTVVAMNLAKHSDIYKMKVDQVLKEGTDEGVEGKVRDFLAHPNCRKSLGFQVGKSYLLMGKSTDLPKLEARIQYILGEQTWIEYWPTRTESQTAEHRDRYLGISVLANKLFKEGCST
;
A
#
# COMPACT_ATOMS: atom_id res chain seq x y z
N MET A 1 13.43 -12.91 8.61
CA MET A 1 13.66 -11.99 9.74
C MET A 1 12.43 -11.22 10.22
N ILE A 2 11.76 -10.39 9.42
CA ILE A 2 10.64 -9.52 9.89
C ILE A 2 9.57 -10.27 10.70
N TYR A 3 9.14 -11.45 10.22
CA TYR A 3 8.15 -12.30 10.90
C TYR A 3 8.62 -12.94 12.21
N MET A 4 9.93 -13.02 12.44
CA MET A 4 10.50 -13.55 13.69
C MET A 4 10.74 -12.42 14.69
N THR A 5 11.21 -11.27 14.21
CA THR A 5 11.76 -10.25 15.09
C THR A 5 10.68 -9.53 15.91
N LEU A 6 9.52 -9.21 15.32
CA LEU A 6 8.44 -8.55 16.06
C LEU A 6 7.87 -9.44 17.18
N PRO A 7 7.49 -10.72 16.93
CA PRO A 7 7.08 -11.63 18.00
C PRO A 7 8.16 -11.84 19.06
N LEU A 8 9.43 -11.96 18.65
CA LEU A 8 10.56 -12.15 19.57
C LEU A 8 10.66 -11.01 20.58
N ILE A 9 10.59 -9.77 20.10
CA ILE A 9 10.81 -8.60 20.95
C ILE A 9 9.60 -8.31 21.82
N ALA A 10 8.39 -8.49 21.28
CA ALA A 10 7.17 -8.42 22.10
C ALA A 10 7.23 -9.45 23.24
N THR A 11 7.67 -10.68 22.93
CA THR A 11 7.83 -11.75 23.92
C THR A 11 8.89 -11.38 24.95
N HIS A 12 10.07 -10.91 24.50
CA HIS A 12 11.14 -10.46 25.39
C HIS A 12 10.68 -9.33 26.32
N TYR A 13 9.97 -8.33 25.80
CA TYR A 13 9.41 -7.23 26.59
C TYR A 13 8.42 -7.74 27.65
N LEU A 14 7.47 -8.60 27.27
CA LEU A 14 6.44 -9.12 28.17
C LEU A 14 7.02 -10.06 29.23
N ASP A 15 8.00 -10.90 28.87
CA ASP A 15 8.75 -11.73 29.81
C ASP A 15 9.52 -10.85 30.80
N SER A 16 10.27 -9.88 30.28
CA SER A 16 11.12 -8.98 31.06
C SER A 16 10.33 -8.10 32.04
N THR A 17 9.12 -7.70 31.66
CA THR A 17 8.24 -6.84 32.48
C THR A 17 7.20 -7.62 33.28
N ASN A 18 7.15 -8.95 33.13
CA ASN A 18 6.18 -9.86 33.74
C ASN A 18 4.70 -9.48 33.45
N GLN A 19 4.40 -9.15 32.20
CA GLN A 19 3.10 -8.63 31.74
C GLN A 19 2.31 -9.62 30.86
N TRP A 20 2.53 -10.93 31.01
CA TRP A 20 1.74 -11.92 30.25
C TRP A 20 0.31 -12.07 30.76
N HIS A 21 0.11 -11.99 32.08
CA HIS A 21 -1.22 -12.08 32.70
C HIS A 21 -2.20 -11.05 32.14
N THR A 22 -1.68 -9.90 31.72
CA THR A 22 -2.45 -8.81 31.14
C THR A 22 -2.89 -9.06 29.70
N VAL A 23 -2.10 -9.76 28.90
CA VAL A 23 -2.40 -10.00 27.47
C VAL A 23 -2.99 -11.38 27.18
N GLY A 24 -2.98 -12.28 28.16
CA GLY A 24 -3.35 -13.69 28.02
C GLY A 24 -2.10 -14.58 28.07
N MET A 25 -2.01 -15.44 29.09
CA MET A 25 -0.83 -16.30 29.29
C MET A 25 -0.67 -17.30 28.14
N GLU A 26 -1.78 -17.75 27.56
CA GLU A 26 -1.82 -18.65 26.41
C GLU A 26 -1.14 -18.07 25.16
N ARG A 27 -1.13 -16.74 25.02
CA ARG A 27 -0.51 -16.07 23.87
C ARG A 27 1.01 -16.15 23.87
N ARG A 28 1.62 -16.48 25.01
CA ARG A 28 3.06 -16.69 25.09
C ARG A 28 3.47 -17.87 24.21
N ASP A 29 2.72 -18.96 24.24
CA ASP A 29 3.01 -20.15 23.44
C ASP A 29 2.80 -19.89 21.95
N GLU A 30 1.77 -19.12 21.58
CA GLU A 30 1.56 -18.64 20.20
C GLU A 30 2.75 -17.81 19.71
N ALA A 31 3.22 -16.87 20.53
CA ALA A 31 4.37 -16.04 20.19
C ALA A 31 5.65 -16.89 20.02
N VAL A 32 5.90 -17.85 20.91
CA VAL A 32 7.01 -18.80 20.80
C VAL A 32 6.92 -19.65 19.52
N ASN A 33 5.72 -20.11 19.14
CA ASN A 33 5.49 -20.84 17.90
C ASN A 33 5.77 -19.98 16.66
N HIS A 34 5.40 -18.69 16.68
CA HIS A 34 5.76 -17.76 15.62
C HIS A 34 7.28 -17.52 15.53
N ILE A 35 7.96 -17.39 16.68
CA ILE A 35 9.42 -17.27 16.74
C ILE A 35 10.09 -18.53 16.16
N ASN A 36 9.61 -19.72 16.51
CA ASN A 36 10.14 -20.99 15.99
C ASN A 36 9.91 -21.14 14.48
N THR A 37 8.71 -20.78 14.00
CA THR A 37 8.41 -20.78 12.56
C THR A 37 9.30 -19.79 11.80
N GLY A 38 9.52 -18.60 12.38
CA GLY A 38 10.45 -17.60 11.88
C GLY A 38 11.89 -18.12 11.83
N TYR A 39 12.35 -18.82 12.87
CA TYR A 39 13.66 -19.46 12.93
C TYR A 39 13.84 -20.49 11.82
N GLN A 40 12.91 -21.43 11.66
CA GLN A 40 12.96 -22.46 10.61
C GLN A 40 12.96 -21.84 9.21
N ARG A 41 12.17 -20.78 8.99
CA ARG A 41 12.16 -20.04 7.72
C ARG A 41 13.47 -19.30 7.48
N GLU A 42 14.11 -18.76 8.51
CA GLU A 42 15.39 -18.07 8.34
C GLU A 42 16.52 -19.05 7.98
N LEU A 43 16.47 -20.30 8.46
CA LEU A 43 17.43 -21.34 8.08
C LEU A 43 17.43 -21.63 6.57
N SER A 44 16.33 -21.38 5.84
CA SER A 44 16.34 -21.52 4.37
C SER A 44 17.23 -20.49 3.66
N TYR A 45 17.64 -19.42 4.34
CA TYR A 45 18.56 -18.40 3.80
C TYR A 45 19.99 -18.57 4.30
N ARG A 46 20.25 -19.59 5.14
CA ARG A 46 21.58 -19.94 5.63
C ARG A 46 22.38 -20.69 4.57
N LYS A 47 23.62 -20.28 4.35
CA LYS A 47 24.56 -20.98 3.46
C LYS A 47 25.36 -22.04 4.20
N ALA A 48 26.03 -22.91 3.42
CA ALA A 48 26.86 -23.99 3.93
C ALA A 48 28.01 -23.51 4.84
N ASP A 49 28.54 -22.31 4.60
CA ASP A 49 29.61 -21.69 5.41
C ASP A 49 29.11 -20.98 6.67
N GLY A 50 27.78 -21.00 6.93
CA GLY A 50 27.14 -20.35 8.07
C GLY A 50 26.75 -18.89 7.82
N SER A 51 27.04 -18.33 6.65
CA SER A 51 26.70 -16.95 6.31
C SER A 51 25.27 -16.79 5.77
N TYR A 52 24.74 -15.57 5.78
CA TYR A 52 23.38 -15.25 5.33
C TYR A 52 23.39 -14.25 4.17
N ALA A 53 22.39 -14.39 3.31
CA ALA A 53 22.11 -13.49 2.21
C ALA A 53 20.60 -13.34 2.03
N ALA A 54 20.14 -12.27 1.36
CA ALA A 54 18.72 -12.10 1.04
C ALA A 54 18.19 -13.25 0.16
N TRP A 55 19.06 -13.87 -0.64
CA TRP A 55 18.81 -15.09 -1.42
C TRP A 55 20.07 -15.96 -1.42
N ILE A 56 19.92 -17.28 -1.43
CA ILE A 56 21.04 -18.24 -1.35
C ILE A 56 22.08 -18.00 -2.47
N GLU A 57 21.62 -17.64 -3.66
CA GLU A 57 22.43 -17.39 -4.86
C GLU A 57 23.27 -16.09 -4.76
N ARG A 58 22.83 -15.11 -3.94
CA ARG A 58 23.52 -13.83 -3.80
C ARG A 58 24.73 -13.97 -2.89
N ALA A 59 25.80 -13.20 -3.11
CA ALA A 59 26.90 -13.09 -2.15
C ALA A 59 26.41 -12.74 -0.73
N SER A 60 27.11 -13.27 0.28
CA SER A 60 26.70 -13.15 1.68
C SER A 60 26.97 -11.77 2.25
N SER A 61 25.99 -11.22 2.95
CA SER A 61 26.11 -9.89 3.59
C SER A 61 26.69 -10.03 4.98
N THR A 62 27.71 -9.24 5.28
CA THR A 62 28.30 -9.12 6.62
C THR A 62 27.26 -8.61 7.62
N TRP A 63 26.56 -7.53 7.27
CA TRP A 63 25.56 -6.93 8.15
C TRP A 63 24.39 -7.89 8.43
N LEU A 64 23.85 -8.55 7.39
CA LEU A 64 22.73 -9.49 7.57
C LEU A 64 23.14 -10.69 8.43
N THR A 65 24.33 -11.23 8.20
CA THR A 65 24.85 -12.35 8.99
C THR A 65 24.99 -11.97 10.48
N ALA A 66 25.50 -10.77 10.77
CA ALA A 66 25.57 -10.26 12.14
C ALA A 66 24.19 -10.01 12.75
N TYR A 67 23.24 -9.47 11.98
CA TYR A 67 21.88 -9.23 12.43
C TYR A 67 21.15 -10.54 12.77
N VAL A 68 21.25 -11.56 11.93
CA VAL A 68 20.68 -12.90 12.20
C VAL A 68 21.32 -13.49 13.46
N ALA A 69 22.64 -13.40 13.61
CA ALA A 69 23.33 -13.88 14.81
C ALA A 69 22.84 -13.17 16.09
N LYS A 70 22.67 -11.84 16.05
CA LYS A 70 22.12 -11.06 17.16
C LYS A 70 20.72 -11.56 17.56
N ILE A 71 19.82 -11.68 16.59
CA ILE A 71 18.44 -12.12 16.84
C ILE A 71 18.38 -13.56 17.35
N PHE A 72 19.23 -14.45 16.83
CA PHE A 72 19.31 -15.84 17.30
C PHE A 72 19.91 -15.94 18.71
N ALA A 73 20.87 -15.07 19.06
CA ALA A 73 21.37 -14.98 20.43
C ALA A 73 20.25 -14.57 21.40
N MET A 74 19.45 -13.55 21.05
CA MET A 74 18.30 -13.14 21.85
C MET A 74 17.21 -14.23 21.94
N ALA A 75 16.93 -14.91 20.83
CA ALA A 75 15.94 -15.99 20.77
C ALA A 75 16.36 -17.25 21.54
N ASN A 76 17.64 -17.43 21.84
CA ASN A 76 18.18 -18.59 22.54
C ASN A 76 17.57 -18.82 23.92
N HIS A 77 17.06 -17.76 24.58
CA HIS A 77 16.38 -17.87 25.87
C HIS A 77 14.90 -18.29 25.74
N LEU A 78 14.35 -18.31 24.53
CA LEU A 78 12.92 -18.56 24.24
C LEU A 78 12.70 -19.83 23.42
N ILE A 79 13.61 -20.15 22.49
CA ILE A 79 13.57 -21.34 21.64
C ILE A 79 14.92 -22.06 21.64
N ALA A 80 14.91 -23.35 21.32
CA ALA A 80 16.12 -24.14 21.17
C ALA A 80 16.86 -23.82 19.86
N VAL A 81 17.71 -22.80 19.89
CA VAL A 81 18.58 -22.45 18.75
C VAL A 81 19.78 -23.39 18.72
N GLU A 82 20.05 -24.05 17.59
CA GLU A 82 21.24 -24.90 17.46
C GLU A 82 22.55 -24.09 17.60
N GLU A 83 23.48 -24.59 18.42
CA GLU A 83 24.76 -23.91 18.67
C GLU A 83 25.57 -23.71 17.37
N ASN A 84 25.64 -24.73 16.53
CA ASN A 84 26.35 -24.63 15.25
C ASN A 84 25.77 -23.54 14.35
N VAL A 85 24.45 -23.31 14.35
CA VAL A 85 23.81 -22.28 13.52
C VAL A 85 24.30 -20.89 13.91
N LEU A 86 24.32 -20.57 15.21
CA LEU A 86 24.79 -19.26 15.70
C LEU A 86 26.32 -19.13 15.58
N CYS A 87 27.06 -20.14 16.03
CA CYS A 87 28.50 -20.04 16.15
C CYS A 87 29.23 -20.13 14.80
N SER A 88 28.67 -20.84 13.81
CA SER A 88 29.21 -20.80 12.44
C SER A 88 29.09 -19.42 11.80
N ALA A 89 27.98 -18.69 12.04
CA ALA A 89 27.80 -17.33 11.56
C ALA A 89 28.84 -16.37 12.18
N LEU A 90 29.03 -16.43 13.51
CA LEU A 90 30.05 -15.63 14.19
C LEU A 90 31.47 -15.99 13.73
N LYS A 91 31.78 -17.28 13.61
CA LYS A 91 33.07 -17.75 13.08
C LYS A 91 33.32 -17.23 11.68
N TRP A 92 32.31 -17.25 10.80
CA TRP A 92 32.43 -16.73 9.45
C TRP A 92 32.73 -15.23 9.41
N LEU A 93 32.07 -14.43 10.28
CA LEU A 93 32.34 -12.99 10.41
C LEU A 93 33.80 -12.75 10.82
N VAL A 94 34.28 -13.45 11.84
CA VAL A 94 35.67 -13.33 12.33
C VAL A 94 36.68 -13.67 11.23
N LEU A 95 36.48 -14.80 10.54
CA LEU A 95 37.49 -15.32 9.61
C LEU A 95 37.50 -14.62 8.25
N ASN A 96 36.33 -14.20 7.76
CA ASN A 96 36.21 -13.71 6.38
C ASN A 96 36.02 -12.20 6.27
N LYS A 97 35.51 -11.54 7.32
CA LYS A 97 35.03 -10.15 7.25
C LYS A 97 35.74 -9.18 8.19
N GLN A 98 36.50 -9.66 9.18
CA GLN A 98 37.32 -8.80 10.02
C GLN A 98 38.65 -8.45 9.35
N LEU A 99 39.00 -7.17 9.35
CA LEU A 99 40.29 -6.66 8.88
C LEU A 99 41.37 -6.72 9.97
N PRO A 100 42.66 -6.65 9.62
CA PRO A 100 43.75 -6.75 10.59
C PRO A 100 43.75 -5.68 11.69
N ASP A 101 43.22 -4.50 11.39
CA ASP A 101 43.07 -3.37 12.33
C ASP A 101 41.87 -3.53 13.28
N GLY A 102 41.03 -4.55 13.07
CA GLY A 102 39.88 -4.87 13.90
C GLY A 102 38.53 -4.41 13.34
N SER A 103 38.51 -3.62 12.26
CA SER A 103 37.26 -3.20 11.62
C SER A 103 36.61 -4.31 10.81
N PHE A 104 35.31 -4.19 10.51
CA PHE A 104 34.60 -5.13 9.65
C PHE A 104 34.22 -4.47 8.33
N LYS A 105 34.31 -5.25 7.25
CA LYS A 105 33.91 -4.80 5.91
C LYS A 105 32.64 -5.50 5.41
N GLU A 106 31.84 -4.77 4.64
CA GLU A 106 30.70 -5.31 3.90
C GLU A 106 31.09 -5.47 2.44
N ASP A 107 31.09 -6.72 1.96
CA ASP A 107 31.42 -7.04 0.56
C ASP A 107 30.17 -7.17 -0.32
N ALA A 108 29.01 -7.49 0.28
CA ALA A 108 27.76 -7.68 -0.44
C ALA A 108 26.64 -7.00 0.35
N PRO A 109 26.47 -5.67 0.18
CA PRO A 109 25.49 -4.92 0.94
C PRO A 109 24.09 -5.52 0.78
N THR A 110 23.33 -5.53 1.88
CA THR A 110 21.93 -5.95 1.85
C THR A 110 21.15 -5.18 0.78
N VAL A 111 20.28 -5.93 0.11
CA VAL A 111 19.28 -5.45 -0.85
C VAL A 111 18.42 -4.35 -0.25
N HIS A 112 18.20 -4.44 1.06
CA HIS A 112 17.40 -3.52 1.85
C HIS A 112 18.32 -2.54 2.59
N GLY A 113 18.64 -1.40 1.97
CA GLY A 113 19.45 -0.36 2.61
C GLY A 113 18.84 0.17 3.90
N GLU A 114 17.52 0.34 3.93
CA GLU A 114 16.76 0.87 5.08
C GLU A 114 16.72 -0.10 6.28
N MET A 115 16.93 -1.41 6.06
CA MET A 115 17.07 -2.37 7.17
C MET A 115 18.37 -2.18 7.94
N VAL A 116 19.34 -1.48 7.37
CA VAL A 116 20.68 -1.31 7.95
C VAL A 116 20.71 -0.09 8.89
N GLY A 117 19.65 0.73 8.90
CA GLY A 117 19.65 2.03 9.57
C GLY A 117 20.69 2.97 8.93
N ASP A 118 21.23 3.91 9.71
CA ASP A 118 22.29 4.82 9.24
C ASP A 118 23.70 4.21 9.34
N VAL A 119 23.81 2.88 9.38
CA VAL A 119 25.11 2.18 9.43
C VAL A 119 25.93 2.42 8.16
N ARG A 120 25.30 2.76 7.02
CA ARG A 120 26.01 3.17 5.78
C ARG A 120 26.21 4.69 5.67
N GLY A 121 25.83 5.44 6.69
CA GLY A 121 25.93 6.89 6.73
C GLY A 121 27.38 7.37 6.89
N LYS A 122 27.53 8.61 7.38
CA LYS A 122 28.84 9.09 7.82
C LYS A 122 29.36 8.19 8.93
N ASP A 123 30.67 7.89 8.90
CA ASP A 123 31.33 6.95 9.82
C ASP A 123 30.89 5.48 9.67
N ALA A 124 30.54 5.05 8.45
CA ALA A 124 30.00 3.71 8.14
C ALA A 124 30.87 2.53 8.64
N GLU A 125 32.19 2.66 8.53
CA GLU A 125 33.12 1.62 9.00
C GLU A 125 33.02 1.39 10.52
N SER A 126 32.95 2.48 11.29
CA SER A 126 32.76 2.43 12.75
C SER A 126 31.38 1.88 13.08
N SER A 127 30.35 2.30 12.34
CA SER A 127 28.99 1.83 12.55
C SER A 127 28.86 0.32 12.31
N LEU A 128 29.37 -0.19 11.19
CA LEU A 128 29.31 -1.63 10.88
C LEU A 128 30.11 -2.44 11.90
N THR A 129 31.29 -1.95 12.27
CA THR A 129 32.14 -2.60 13.29
C THR A 129 31.46 -2.66 14.64
N ALA A 130 30.84 -1.57 15.09
CA ALA A 130 30.07 -1.54 16.34
C ALA A 130 28.88 -2.50 16.31
N PHE A 131 28.14 -2.54 15.20
CA PHE A 131 27.00 -3.45 15.04
C PHE A 131 27.41 -4.93 15.10
N VAL A 132 28.47 -5.31 14.38
CA VAL A 132 29.02 -6.67 14.40
C VAL A 132 29.54 -7.03 15.78
N LEU A 133 30.22 -6.10 16.46
CA LEU A 133 30.69 -6.29 17.83
C LEU A 133 29.53 -6.54 18.80
N ILE A 134 28.43 -5.78 18.71
CA ILE A 134 27.23 -5.99 19.54
C ILE A 134 26.67 -7.40 19.31
N ALA A 135 26.57 -7.85 18.06
CA ALA A 135 26.11 -9.21 17.74
C ALA A 135 27.04 -10.30 18.33
N MET A 136 28.36 -10.08 18.27
CA MET A 136 29.34 -10.97 18.90
C MET A 136 29.24 -10.99 20.43
N GLN A 137 29.02 -9.83 21.05
CA GLN A 137 28.85 -9.69 22.50
C GLN A 137 27.58 -10.42 22.99
N GLU A 138 26.45 -10.24 22.31
CA GLU A 138 25.19 -10.93 22.63
C GLU A 138 25.30 -12.46 22.40
N GLY A 139 26.02 -12.90 21.35
CA GLY A 139 26.25 -14.32 21.07
C GLY A 139 27.39 -14.97 21.88
N ASN A 140 28.14 -14.21 22.68
CA ASN A 140 29.35 -14.68 23.36
C ASN A 140 29.06 -15.80 24.36
N GLU A 141 27.97 -15.70 25.12
CA GLU A 141 27.59 -16.70 26.15
C GLU A 141 27.55 -18.12 25.58
N LYS A 142 26.99 -18.27 24.36
CA LYS A 142 26.84 -19.56 23.70
C LYS A 142 28.08 -19.97 22.90
N CYS A 143 28.76 -19.03 22.25
CA CYS A 143 29.79 -19.35 21.27
C CYS A 143 31.24 -19.22 21.73
N ALA A 144 31.49 -18.68 22.93
CA ALA A 144 32.85 -18.46 23.44
C ALA A 144 33.71 -19.74 23.48
N LYS A 145 33.11 -20.91 23.76
CA LYS A 145 33.83 -22.20 23.81
C LYS A 145 34.08 -22.78 22.41
N SER A 146 33.14 -22.58 21.50
CA SER A 146 33.15 -23.18 20.16
C SER A 146 33.96 -22.35 19.14
N VAL A 147 34.14 -21.05 19.39
CA VAL A 147 34.90 -20.14 18.52
C VAL A 147 36.05 -19.51 19.30
N GLY A 148 37.20 -20.20 19.34
CA GLY A 148 38.37 -19.75 20.13
C GLY A 148 38.91 -18.36 19.75
N SER A 149 38.71 -17.90 18.51
CA SER A 149 39.14 -16.57 18.06
C SER A 149 38.13 -15.44 18.37
N LEU A 150 36.96 -15.75 18.94
CA LEU A 150 35.89 -14.76 19.15
C LEU A 150 36.31 -13.65 20.12
N HIS A 151 36.93 -14.00 21.24
CA HIS A 151 37.33 -13.03 22.25
C HIS A 151 38.45 -12.09 21.75
N ASP A 152 39.42 -12.62 21.00
CA ASP A 152 40.47 -11.81 20.38
C ASP A 152 39.90 -10.89 19.29
N SER A 153 38.94 -11.38 18.50
CA SER A 153 38.22 -10.59 17.50
C SER A 153 37.48 -9.41 18.14
N MET A 154 36.73 -9.65 19.21
CA MET A 154 36.04 -8.59 19.96
C MET A 154 37.01 -7.56 20.54
N ARG A 155 38.15 -8.00 21.09
CA ARG A 155 39.18 -7.10 21.63
C ARG A 155 39.75 -6.17 20.56
N LYS A 156 40.02 -6.68 19.35
CA LYS A 156 40.49 -5.86 18.22
C LYS A 156 39.44 -4.85 17.78
N ALA A 157 38.17 -5.27 17.67
CA ALA A 157 37.08 -4.36 17.32
C ALA A 157 36.89 -3.24 18.36
N VAL A 158 36.97 -3.57 19.65
CA VAL A 158 36.96 -2.58 20.73
C VAL A 158 38.12 -1.58 20.60
N GLY A 159 39.35 -2.06 20.37
CA GLY A 159 40.51 -1.19 20.18
C GLY A 159 40.39 -0.25 18.97
N PHE A 160 39.83 -0.75 17.86
CA PHE A 160 39.54 0.07 16.68
C PHE A 160 38.54 1.18 17.00
N LEU A 161 37.41 0.83 17.63
CA LEU A 161 36.34 1.77 17.96
C LEU A 161 36.80 2.83 18.97
N GLU A 162 37.60 2.46 19.98
CA GLU A 162 38.22 3.39 20.92
C GLU A 162 39.06 4.47 20.21
N GLY A 163 39.89 4.06 19.24
CA GLY A 163 40.73 4.98 18.48
C GLY A 163 39.96 5.91 17.54
N LYS A 164 38.73 5.55 17.18
CA LYS A 164 37.86 6.32 16.27
C LYS A 164 36.81 7.16 17.00
N LEU A 165 36.46 6.83 18.24
CA LEU A 165 35.34 7.42 18.98
C LEU A 165 35.36 8.96 18.99
N GLN A 166 36.52 9.57 19.25
CA GLN A 166 36.68 11.04 19.30
C GLN A 166 36.54 11.74 17.93
N LYS A 167 36.64 10.99 16.84
CA LYS A 167 36.56 11.49 15.46
C LYS A 167 35.17 11.34 14.86
N LEU A 168 34.27 10.61 15.53
CA LEU A 168 32.91 10.40 15.06
C LEU A 168 32.14 11.71 15.07
N THR A 169 31.41 11.96 13.99
CA THR A 169 30.60 13.18 13.84
C THR A 169 29.11 12.85 13.78
N ASN A 170 28.78 11.64 13.33
CA ASN A 170 27.41 11.18 13.20
C ASN A 170 26.83 10.75 14.57
N PRO A 171 25.76 11.38 15.07
CA PRO A 171 25.12 10.98 16.34
C PRO A 171 24.70 9.51 16.37
N TYR A 172 24.30 8.95 15.23
CA TYR A 172 23.96 7.52 15.11
C TYR A 172 25.17 6.61 15.37
N ALA A 173 26.29 6.89 14.69
CA ALA A 173 27.52 6.13 14.87
C ALA A 173 28.06 6.25 16.30
N VAL A 174 27.96 7.44 16.91
CA VAL A 174 28.34 7.67 18.30
C VAL A 174 27.50 6.85 19.25
N ALA A 175 26.16 6.87 19.11
CA ALA A 175 25.26 6.14 20.00
C ALA A 175 25.47 4.62 19.95
N MET A 176 25.55 4.05 18.74
CA MET A 176 25.75 2.61 18.57
C MET A 176 27.15 2.17 19.02
N THR A 177 28.20 2.95 18.71
CA THR A 177 29.55 2.69 19.23
C THR A 177 29.55 2.74 20.75
N SER A 178 28.88 3.73 21.35
CA SER A 178 28.79 3.88 22.80
C SER A 178 28.11 2.67 23.46
N TYR A 179 27.08 2.09 22.85
CA TYR A 179 26.48 0.85 23.36
C TYR A 179 27.44 -0.35 23.30
N ALA A 180 28.13 -0.54 22.17
CA ALA A 180 29.14 -1.59 22.02
C ALA A 180 30.28 -1.44 23.07
N MET A 181 30.68 -0.20 23.34
CA MET A 181 31.68 0.16 24.35
C MET A 181 31.16 -0.02 25.78
N ALA A 182 29.88 0.26 26.04
CA ALA A 182 29.24 0.04 27.33
C ALA A 182 29.20 -1.45 27.70
N ASN A 183 28.93 -2.32 26.73
CA ASN A 183 29.01 -3.78 26.91
C ASN A 183 30.44 -4.28 27.21
N ALA A 184 31.46 -3.50 26.84
CA ALA A 184 32.86 -3.76 27.17
C ALA A 184 33.34 -3.01 28.43
N GLU A 185 32.42 -2.39 29.19
CA GLU A 185 32.69 -1.58 30.40
C GLU A 185 33.60 -0.36 30.15
N LYS A 186 33.57 0.18 28.92
CA LYS A 186 34.42 1.28 28.47
C LYS A 186 33.63 2.44 27.84
N LEU A 187 32.42 2.69 28.36
CA LEU A 187 31.59 3.79 27.89
C LEU A 187 32.26 5.14 28.17
N ASN A 188 32.31 6.01 27.16
CA ASN A 188 32.62 7.43 27.33
C ASN A 188 31.32 8.23 27.34
N ASP A 189 30.79 8.48 28.54
CA ASP A 189 29.51 9.17 28.75
C ASP A 189 29.54 10.61 28.23
N ASP A 190 30.65 11.34 28.41
CA ASP A 190 30.81 12.70 27.93
C ASP A 190 30.67 12.79 26.41
N MET A 191 31.28 11.84 25.68
CA MET A 191 31.19 11.81 24.22
C MET A 191 29.78 11.46 23.75
N LEU A 192 29.10 10.51 24.41
CA LEU A 192 27.72 10.18 24.11
C LEU A 192 26.80 11.39 24.32
N MET A 193 26.89 12.03 25.48
CA MET A 193 26.04 13.17 25.85
C MET A 193 26.34 14.43 25.03
N LYS A 194 27.59 14.65 24.58
CA LYS A 194 27.96 15.75 23.70
C LYS A 194 27.19 15.77 22.38
N HIS A 195 26.81 14.59 21.87
CA HIS A 195 26.03 14.43 20.65
C HIS A 195 24.51 14.32 20.89
N SER A 196 24.07 14.51 22.14
CA SER A 196 22.65 14.55 22.48
C SER A 196 22.04 15.94 22.21
N THR A 197 20.75 15.97 21.94
CA THR A 197 19.96 17.20 21.74
C THR A 197 18.81 17.22 22.72
N LYS A 198 18.67 18.32 23.47
CA LYS A 198 17.55 18.52 24.39
C LYS A 198 16.32 19.00 23.62
N GLN A 199 15.21 18.28 23.76
CA GLN A 199 13.92 18.52 23.11
C GLN A 199 12.85 18.80 24.18
N GLU A 200 11.68 19.30 23.78
CA GLU A 200 10.55 19.56 24.69
C GLU A 200 10.10 18.33 25.49
N ALA A 201 10.36 17.12 24.97
CA ALA A 201 9.94 15.84 25.54
C ALA A 201 11.10 14.97 26.07
N GLY A 202 12.28 15.56 26.31
CA GLY A 202 13.45 14.83 26.83
C GLY A 202 14.68 14.96 25.94
N THR A 203 15.58 13.99 26.02
CA THR A 203 16.89 14.03 25.36
C THR A 203 16.95 13.00 24.23
N ALA A 204 17.45 13.39 23.06
CA ALA A 204 17.47 12.52 21.87
C ALA A 204 18.76 12.68 21.04
N TRP A 205 19.13 11.65 20.30
CA TRP A 205 20.26 11.68 19.35
C TRP A 205 19.73 11.84 17.93
N ILE A 206 19.65 13.09 17.48
CA ILE A 206 18.99 13.45 16.22
C ILE A 206 19.94 13.33 15.04
N VAL A 207 19.53 12.58 14.02
CA VAL A 207 20.17 12.51 12.71
C VAL A 207 19.44 13.48 11.76
N PRO A 208 20.10 14.55 11.26
CA PRO A 208 19.44 15.57 10.45
C PRO A 208 18.71 15.00 9.23
N GLY A 209 17.42 15.32 9.08
CA GLY A 209 16.59 14.87 7.96
C GLY A 209 16.18 13.40 7.99
N GLN A 210 16.54 12.65 9.04
CA GLN A 210 16.33 11.19 9.12
C GLN A 210 15.65 10.82 10.45
N HIS A 211 14.32 10.96 10.48
CA HIS A 211 13.53 10.74 11.70
C HIS A 211 13.68 9.31 12.25
N TYR A 212 13.53 8.27 11.42
CA TYR A 212 13.62 6.88 11.86
C TYR A 212 15.02 6.48 12.37
N HIS A 213 16.08 7.02 11.77
CA HIS A 213 17.44 6.79 12.26
C HIS A 213 17.70 7.51 13.59
N SER A 214 17.02 8.63 13.84
CA SER A 214 17.06 9.31 15.15
C SER A 214 16.43 8.45 16.26
N LEU A 215 15.36 7.71 15.95
CA LEU A 215 14.74 6.76 16.87
C LEU A 215 15.71 5.64 17.24
N GLU A 216 16.33 5.04 16.23
CA GLU A 216 17.29 3.96 16.41
C GLU A 216 18.55 4.42 17.18
N ALA A 217 19.12 5.57 16.82
CA ALA A 217 20.25 6.17 17.53
C ALA A 217 19.92 6.40 19.01
N THR A 218 18.74 6.99 19.29
CA THR A 218 18.30 7.25 20.67
C THR A 218 18.09 5.94 21.44
N ALA A 219 17.60 4.88 20.80
CA ALA A 219 17.47 3.58 21.43
C ALA A 219 18.82 2.94 21.79
N TYR A 220 19.83 3.02 20.92
CA TYR A 220 21.20 2.59 21.26
C TYR A 220 21.77 3.40 22.44
N ALA A 221 21.54 4.71 22.46
CA ALA A 221 21.98 5.56 23.57
C ALA A 221 21.30 5.17 24.90
N VAL A 222 20.00 4.87 24.89
CA VAL A 222 19.28 4.36 26.07
C VAL A 222 19.90 3.05 26.56
N LEU A 223 20.17 2.09 25.66
CA LEU A 223 20.81 0.82 26.05
C LEU A 223 22.20 1.05 26.66
N ALA A 224 23.01 1.95 26.08
CA ALA A 224 24.32 2.32 26.62
C ALA A 224 24.21 2.91 28.04
N LEU A 225 23.29 3.86 28.24
CA LEU A 225 23.05 4.52 29.54
C LEU A 225 22.51 3.54 30.59
N VAL A 226 21.61 2.63 30.20
CA VAL A 226 21.09 1.57 31.09
C VAL A 226 22.19 0.62 31.52
N LYS A 227 23.07 0.20 30.61
CA LYS A 227 24.25 -0.63 30.95
C LYS A 227 25.21 0.10 31.89
N ALA A 228 25.39 1.41 31.71
CA ALA A 228 26.16 2.26 32.62
C ALA A 228 25.42 2.65 33.90
N LYS A 229 24.20 2.13 34.14
CA LYS A 229 23.35 2.40 35.31
C LYS A 229 22.98 3.88 35.49
N GLN A 230 22.95 4.65 34.40
CA GLN A 230 22.55 6.06 34.38
C GLN A 230 21.05 6.21 34.06
N TYR A 231 20.21 5.75 34.99
CA TYR A 231 18.77 5.62 34.77
C TYR A 231 18.03 6.95 34.58
N ASP A 232 18.47 8.04 35.21
CA ASP A 232 17.82 9.34 35.08
C ASP A 232 17.94 9.88 33.65
N LYS A 233 19.17 9.84 33.09
CA LYS A 233 19.42 10.27 31.71
C LYS A 233 18.73 9.35 30.70
N ALA A 234 18.75 8.04 30.94
CA ALA A 234 18.02 7.08 30.11
C ALA A 234 16.50 7.35 30.13
N GLY A 235 15.96 7.76 31.28
CA GLY A 235 14.55 8.11 31.43
C GLY A 235 14.10 9.28 30.56
N GLU A 236 14.93 10.33 30.44
CA GLU A 236 14.63 11.46 29.53
C GLU A 236 14.52 10.99 28.07
N ALA A 237 15.41 10.10 27.64
CA ALA A 237 15.41 9.57 26.27
C ALA A 237 14.24 8.59 26.03
N VAL A 238 13.89 7.77 27.02
CA VAL A 238 12.71 6.89 26.96
C VAL A 238 11.41 7.71 26.87
N HIS A 239 11.32 8.83 27.60
CA HIS A 239 10.16 9.72 27.50
C HIS A 239 10.00 10.31 26.11
N TRP A 240 11.12 10.70 25.48
CA TRP A 240 11.11 11.19 24.10
C TRP A 240 10.65 10.11 23.13
N LEU A 241 11.23 8.90 23.20
CA LEU A 241 10.86 7.76 22.35
C LEU A 241 9.37 7.41 22.44
N ALA A 242 8.78 7.47 23.64
CA ALA A 242 7.36 7.18 23.85
C ALA A 242 6.43 8.13 23.08
N ARG A 243 6.85 9.37 22.80
CA ARG A 243 6.07 10.34 22.02
C ARG A 243 6.20 10.19 20.51
N GLN A 244 7.16 9.39 20.03
CA GLN A 244 7.41 9.21 18.59
C GLN A 244 6.70 7.99 17.99
N GLN A 245 5.82 7.31 18.74
CA GLN A 245 5.09 6.15 18.23
C GLN A 245 4.17 6.53 17.05
N SER A 246 4.25 5.78 15.95
CA SER A 246 3.35 5.96 14.80
C SER A 246 1.95 5.35 15.07
N HIS A 247 0.97 5.70 14.23
CA HIS A 247 -0.42 5.22 14.34
C HIS A 247 -0.60 3.69 14.32
N TYR A 248 0.38 2.92 13.82
CA TYR A 248 0.33 1.45 13.79
C TYR A 248 1.16 0.79 14.91
N GLY A 249 1.66 1.57 15.89
CA GLY A 249 2.43 1.05 17.02
C GLY A 249 3.88 0.66 16.70
N GLY A 250 4.31 0.77 15.43
CA GLY A 250 5.71 0.62 15.01
C GLY A 250 6.47 1.94 14.96
N SER A 251 7.80 1.88 14.95
CA SER A 251 8.70 3.06 14.83
C SER A 251 9.06 3.37 13.37
N GLY A 252 8.24 2.94 12.41
CA GLY A 252 8.43 3.14 10.96
C GLY A 252 9.27 2.06 10.28
N THR A 253 10.52 1.84 10.71
CA THR A 253 11.41 0.80 10.15
C THR A 253 11.52 -0.41 11.06
N THR A 254 11.95 -1.55 10.50
CA THR A 254 12.21 -2.78 11.27
C THR A 254 13.25 -2.52 12.36
N GLN A 255 14.42 -1.93 12.05
CA GLN A 255 15.46 -1.65 13.05
C GLN A 255 15.02 -0.67 14.13
N ALA A 256 14.39 0.46 13.76
CA ALA A 256 13.94 1.44 14.73
C ALA A 256 12.92 0.81 15.69
N THR A 257 12.01 -0.02 15.18
CA THR A 257 11.04 -0.72 16.03
C THR A 257 11.76 -1.65 16.99
N ILE A 258 12.69 -2.47 16.48
CA ILE A 258 13.43 -3.45 17.28
C ILE A 258 14.20 -2.78 18.41
N MET A 259 15.02 -1.79 18.06
CA MET A 259 15.91 -1.16 19.00
C MET A 259 15.14 -0.38 20.06
N VAL A 260 14.09 0.35 19.67
CA VAL A 260 13.25 1.10 20.62
C VAL A 260 12.59 0.16 21.63
N PHE A 261 11.97 -0.93 21.17
CA PHE A 261 11.33 -1.87 22.09
C PHE A 261 12.35 -2.59 22.98
N GLN A 262 13.51 -3.00 22.45
CA GLN A 262 14.60 -3.58 23.25
C GLN A 262 15.08 -2.59 24.33
N ALA A 263 15.34 -1.33 23.96
CA ALA A 263 15.80 -0.29 24.86
C ALA A 263 14.80 0.02 25.98
N VAL A 264 13.51 0.14 25.64
CA VAL A 264 12.45 0.41 26.62
C VAL A 264 12.20 -0.80 27.52
N ALA A 265 12.31 -2.02 27.00
CA ALA A 265 12.23 -3.25 27.81
C ALA A 265 13.32 -3.25 28.89
N GLU A 266 14.58 -3.13 28.46
CA GLU A 266 15.75 -3.12 29.33
C GLU A 266 15.65 -2.02 30.39
N TYR A 267 15.30 -0.79 29.99
CA TYR A 267 15.08 0.31 30.94
C TYR A 267 14.01 -0.03 32.00
N ARG A 268 12.86 -0.57 31.59
CA ARG A 268 11.76 -0.93 32.53
C ARG A 268 12.09 -2.10 33.44
N THR A 269 12.99 -3.01 33.04
CA THR A 269 13.44 -4.07 33.96
C THR A 269 14.25 -3.51 35.13
N GLN A 270 15.03 -2.47 34.87
CA GLN A 270 15.92 -1.86 35.86
C GLN A 270 15.21 -0.78 36.68
N VAL A 271 14.27 -0.06 36.07
CA VAL A 271 13.51 1.03 36.71
C VAL A 271 12.06 0.59 36.93
N LYS A 272 11.77 0.10 38.13
CA LYS A 272 10.39 -0.21 38.55
C LYS A 272 9.62 1.09 38.74
N ASN A 273 8.58 1.28 37.92
CA ASN A 273 7.70 2.45 38.03
C ASN A 273 6.55 2.13 39.00
N ASP A 274 6.59 2.69 40.21
CA ASP A 274 5.53 2.64 41.23
C ASP A 274 4.49 3.77 41.06
N GLN A 275 4.27 4.24 39.82
CA GLN A 275 3.27 5.29 39.59
C GLN A 275 1.86 4.71 39.46
N ASN A 276 0.95 5.22 40.29
CA ASN A 276 -0.49 4.97 40.21
C ASN A 276 -1.05 5.61 38.93
N PHE A 277 -1.28 4.76 37.92
CA PHE A 277 -1.91 5.14 36.66
C PHE A 277 -3.43 4.97 36.78
N ASN A 278 -4.18 6.07 36.65
CA ASN A 278 -5.64 6.06 36.64
C ASN A 278 -6.17 7.22 35.79
N LEU A 279 -6.55 6.91 34.55
CA LEU A 279 -7.03 7.86 33.54
C LEU A 279 -8.44 7.47 33.08
N ASN A 280 -9.38 8.40 33.17
CA ASN A 280 -10.71 8.25 32.58
C ASN A 280 -10.79 9.09 31.30
N VAL A 281 -11.07 8.42 30.18
CA VAL A 281 -11.23 9.04 28.85
C VAL A 281 -12.69 8.95 28.43
N GLU A 282 -13.23 10.07 27.98
CA GLU A 282 -14.61 10.22 27.53
C GLU A 282 -14.63 10.69 26.07
N LEU A 283 -15.25 9.90 25.20
CA LEU A 283 -15.46 10.17 23.78
C LEU A 283 -16.93 10.56 23.55
N SER A 284 -17.16 11.82 23.19
CA SER A 284 -18.47 12.35 22.83
C SER A 284 -18.58 12.52 21.32
N VAL A 285 -19.55 11.86 20.69
CA VAL A 285 -19.75 11.87 19.23
C VAL A 285 -21.08 12.52 18.90
N ALA A 286 -21.10 13.46 17.94
CA ALA A 286 -22.31 14.12 17.49
C ALA A 286 -23.38 13.11 17.03
N GLY A 287 -24.58 13.19 17.62
CA GLY A 287 -25.71 12.29 17.33
C GLY A 287 -25.81 11.03 18.20
N ARG A 288 -24.83 10.74 19.07
CA ARG A 288 -24.96 9.67 20.09
C ARG A 288 -25.59 10.23 21.38
N ARG A 289 -26.51 9.47 21.99
CA ARG A 289 -27.21 9.88 23.23
C ARG A 289 -26.33 9.82 24.48
N LYS A 290 -25.31 8.96 24.50
CA LYS A 290 -24.38 8.80 25.63
C LYS A 290 -22.94 8.83 25.11
N PRO A 291 -22.02 9.49 25.84
CA PRO A 291 -20.60 9.42 25.55
C PRO A 291 -20.07 8.03 25.90
N VAL A 292 -19.01 7.63 25.22
CA VAL A 292 -18.29 6.38 25.49
C VAL A 292 -17.19 6.68 26.48
N THR A 293 -17.18 5.97 27.61
CA THR A 293 -16.21 6.19 28.68
C THR A 293 -15.29 4.98 28.83
N TRP A 294 -13.99 5.22 28.88
CA TRP A 294 -12.96 4.23 29.16
C TRP A 294 -12.22 4.60 30.43
N SER A 295 -12.13 3.65 31.36
CA SER A 295 -11.28 3.76 32.53
C SER A 295 -10.01 2.95 32.30
N ILE A 296 -8.86 3.64 32.34
CA ILE A 296 -7.54 3.07 32.13
C ILE A 296 -6.79 3.12 33.45
N SER A 297 -6.55 1.95 34.02
CA SER A 297 -5.82 1.72 35.26
C SER A 297 -4.58 0.88 34.97
N LYS A 298 -3.72 0.67 35.98
CA LYS A 298 -2.55 -0.21 35.87
C LYS A 298 -2.92 -1.61 35.34
N ASP A 299 -4.06 -2.15 35.75
CA ASP A 299 -4.50 -3.51 35.43
C ASP A 299 -5.00 -3.66 33.99
N ASN A 300 -5.27 -2.57 33.27
CA ASN A 300 -5.79 -2.63 31.89
C ASN A 300 -5.07 -1.67 30.92
N ALA A 301 -3.92 -1.10 31.33
CA ALA A 301 -3.17 -0.08 30.59
C ALA A 301 -2.65 -0.53 29.21
N HIS A 302 -2.52 -1.83 28.99
CA HIS A 302 -2.04 -2.47 27.78
C HIS A 302 -3.16 -2.74 26.76
N VAL A 303 -4.43 -2.61 27.15
CA VAL A 303 -5.55 -2.92 26.26
C VAL A 303 -5.92 -1.70 25.42
N THR A 304 -5.75 -1.82 24.11
CA THR A 304 -6.22 -0.82 23.16
C THR A 304 -7.75 -0.75 23.16
N ARG A 305 -8.29 0.48 23.20
CA ARG A 305 -9.73 0.75 23.06
C ARG A 305 -9.96 1.46 21.74
N SER A 306 -10.97 1.05 20.99
CA SER A 306 -11.33 1.66 19.72
C SER A 306 -12.84 1.83 19.59
N ASP A 307 -13.25 2.79 18.77
CA ASP A 307 -14.63 3.06 18.40
C ASP A 307 -14.68 3.45 16.92
N LYS A 308 -15.80 3.17 16.24
CA LYS A 308 -16.01 3.48 14.83
C LYS A 308 -17.01 4.64 14.71
N ILE A 309 -16.62 5.68 13.99
CA ILE A 309 -17.41 6.89 13.79
C ILE A 309 -17.55 7.15 12.29
N ASP A 310 -18.72 7.60 11.86
CA ASP A 310 -18.92 8.06 10.48
C ASP A 310 -18.07 9.31 10.22
N ILE A 311 -17.36 9.35 9.10
CA ILE A 311 -16.41 10.42 8.73
C ILE A 311 -17.01 11.85 8.77
N ASN A 312 -18.34 11.96 8.60
CA ASN A 312 -19.05 13.23 8.57
C ASN A 312 -19.48 13.74 9.97
N LYS A 313 -19.10 13.06 11.05
CA LYS A 313 -19.49 13.40 12.42
C LYS A 313 -18.31 13.94 13.22
N ASN A 314 -18.53 15.07 13.87
CA ASN A 314 -17.57 15.64 14.81
C ASN A 314 -17.59 14.87 16.14
N PHE A 315 -16.44 14.78 16.79
CA PHE A 315 -16.30 14.17 18.12
C PHE A 315 -15.31 14.96 18.99
N ASN A 316 -15.51 14.88 20.31
CA ASN A 316 -14.65 15.48 21.32
C ASN A 316 -14.15 14.39 22.28
N VAL A 317 -12.88 14.50 22.69
CA VAL A 317 -12.25 13.59 23.66
C VAL A 317 -11.85 14.37 24.90
N THR A 318 -12.29 13.91 26.08
CA THR A 318 -11.95 14.50 27.38
C THR A 318 -11.23 13.46 28.23
N ALA A 319 -10.03 13.75 28.71
CA ALA A 319 -9.28 12.88 29.61
C ALA A 319 -9.15 13.52 31.00
N LYS A 320 -9.40 12.74 32.06
CA LYS A 320 -9.32 13.17 33.47
C LYS A 320 -8.60 12.12 34.30
N GLY A 321 -7.67 12.53 35.16
CA GLY A 321 -6.95 11.63 36.07
C GLY A 321 -5.43 11.77 35.98
N THR A 322 -4.72 10.75 36.45
CA THR A 322 -3.25 10.72 36.51
C THR A 322 -2.68 9.66 35.57
N GLY A 323 -1.83 10.08 34.65
CA GLY A 323 -1.19 9.22 33.66
C GLY A 323 -1.11 9.87 32.29
N THR A 324 -0.46 9.17 31.36
CA THR A 324 -0.33 9.55 29.95
C THR A 324 -0.89 8.45 29.06
N ALA A 325 -1.75 8.80 28.11
CA ALA A 325 -2.28 7.89 27.10
C ALA A 325 -2.16 8.51 25.71
N THR A 326 -2.09 7.65 24.69
CA THR A 326 -2.00 8.05 23.29
C THR A 326 -3.34 7.83 22.59
N LEU A 327 -3.82 8.86 21.88
CA LEU A 327 -5.00 8.77 21.01
C LEU A 327 -4.54 8.76 19.55
N SER A 328 -5.13 7.90 18.73
CA SER A 328 -4.90 7.85 17.28
C SER A 328 -6.23 7.77 16.54
N VAL A 329 -6.34 8.47 15.41
CA VAL A 329 -7.58 8.58 14.63
C VAL A 329 -7.28 8.10 13.21
N LEU A 330 -7.86 6.96 12.83
CA LEU A 330 -7.72 6.39 11.49
C LEU A 330 -9.00 6.63 10.68
N THR A 331 -8.85 7.30 9.55
CA THR A 331 -9.95 7.57 8.62
C THR A 331 -9.80 6.70 7.37
N LEU A 332 -10.72 5.77 7.16
CA LEU A 332 -10.74 4.87 6.00
C LEU A 332 -11.94 5.20 5.11
N TYR A 333 -11.68 5.51 3.85
CA TYR A 333 -12.71 5.87 2.87
C TYR A 333 -12.28 5.47 1.47
N TYR A 334 -13.26 5.20 0.59
CA TYR A 334 -13.01 5.05 -0.83
C TYR A 334 -12.78 6.43 -1.44
N ALA A 335 -11.52 6.78 -1.67
CA ALA A 335 -11.19 7.97 -2.45
C ALA A 335 -11.47 7.68 -3.93
N LYS A 336 -12.16 8.61 -4.62
CA LYS A 336 -12.13 8.60 -6.09
C LYS A 336 -10.67 8.75 -6.52
N PRO A 337 -10.17 7.97 -7.51
CA PRO A 337 -8.84 8.17 -8.05
C PRO A 337 -8.73 9.63 -8.51
N ALA A 338 -7.94 10.43 -7.80
CA ALA A 338 -7.65 11.77 -8.26
C ALA A 338 -6.80 11.60 -9.53
N GLU A 339 -7.19 12.25 -10.63
CA GLU A 339 -6.25 12.57 -11.72
C GLU A 339 -5.25 13.61 -11.23
N LYS A 340 -4.51 13.29 -10.18
CA LYS A 340 -3.18 13.86 -10.06
C LYS A 340 -2.42 13.22 -11.20
N ASN A 341 -1.88 14.03 -12.11
CA ASN A 341 -0.77 13.62 -12.96
C ASN A 341 0.14 12.80 -12.06
N SER A 342 0.19 11.49 -12.27
CA SER A 342 0.77 10.53 -11.34
C SER A 342 2.05 11.13 -10.76
N ASP A 343 2.10 11.38 -9.44
CA ASP A 343 3.26 11.97 -8.75
C ASP A 343 4.43 10.96 -8.71
N CYS A 344 4.69 10.32 -9.86
CA CYS A 344 5.83 9.50 -10.24
C CYS A 344 7.10 10.37 -10.29
N LYS A 345 7.38 10.99 -9.15
CA LYS A 345 8.53 11.86 -8.90
C LYS A 345 9.80 11.03 -8.79
N HIS A 346 9.68 9.85 -8.17
CA HIS A 346 10.81 8.96 -7.89
C HIS A 346 10.99 7.83 -8.90
N PHE A 347 9.93 7.46 -9.61
CA PHE A 347 10.00 6.41 -10.63
C PHE A 347 9.45 6.94 -11.95
N ASP A 348 10.01 6.48 -13.07
CA ASP A 348 9.24 6.44 -14.31
C ASP A 348 8.62 5.06 -14.44
N LEU A 349 7.33 5.00 -14.77
CA LEU A 349 6.62 3.75 -15.01
C LEU A 349 5.74 3.91 -16.24
N SER A 350 5.94 3.01 -17.19
CA SER A 350 5.14 2.84 -18.39
C SER A 350 4.56 1.43 -18.39
N VAL A 351 3.25 1.32 -18.63
CA VAL A 351 2.53 0.04 -18.64
C VAL A 351 1.76 -0.06 -19.95
N LYS A 352 1.96 -1.17 -20.66
CA LYS A 352 1.28 -1.46 -21.93
C LYS A 352 0.72 -2.87 -21.90
N ILE A 353 -0.51 -3.02 -22.35
CA ILE A 353 -1.17 -4.32 -22.53
C ILE A 353 -1.55 -4.48 -23.99
N GLU A 354 -1.11 -5.57 -24.61
CA GLU A 354 -1.31 -5.84 -26.04
C GLU A 354 -1.96 -7.21 -26.22
N ARG A 355 -2.90 -7.32 -27.15
CA ARG A 355 -3.55 -8.61 -27.47
C ARG A 355 -2.61 -9.49 -28.27
N GLU A 356 -2.44 -10.73 -27.83
CA GLU A 356 -1.69 -11.75 -28.56
C GLU A 356 -2.53 -12.33 -29.69
N SER A 357 -1.91 -12.58 -30.85
CA SER A 357 -2.59 -13.15 -32.02
C SER A 357 -2.92 -14.63 -31.85
N VAL A 358 -2.20 -15.33 -30.96
CA VAL A 358 -2.34 -16.76 -30.72
C VAL A 358 -2.67 -17.04 -29.25
N VAL A 359 -3.69 -17.85 -29.01
CA VAL A 359 -4.12 -18.27 -27.67
C VAL A 359 -3.70 -19.72 -27.44
N ASN A 360 -2.57 -19.90 -26.74
CA ASN A 360 -1.98 -21.23 -26.47
C ASN A 360 -2.17 -21.69 -25.01
N TYR A 361 -3.05 -21.04 -24.25
CA TYR A 361 -3.32 -21.40 -22.86
C TYR A 361 -4.63 -22.19 -22.74
N PRO A 362 -4.63 -23.39 -22.14
CA PRO A 362 -5.84 -24.22 -22.04
C PRO A 362 -6.99 -23.49 -21.34
N GLY A 363 -8.15 -23.42 -21.99
CA GLY A 363 -9.36 -22.79 -21.44
C GLY A 363 -9.37 -21.26 -21.47
N ALA A 364 -8.35 -20.61 -22.06
CA ALA A 364 -8.35 -19.17 -22.26
C ALA A 364 -9.10 -18.79 -23.54
N GLU A 365 -9.90 -17.73 -23.50
CA GLU A 365 -10.56 -17.18 -24.69
C GLU A 365 -9.64 -16.22 -25.44
N GLU A 366 -8.87 -15.42 -24.69
CA GLU A 366 -7.99 -14.38 -25.20
C GLU A 366 -6.71 -14.35 -24.38
N SER A 367 -5.60 -14.01 -25.03
CA SER A 367 -4.30 -13.82 -24.40
C SER A 367 -3.81 -12.40 -24.62
N TYR A 368 -3.17 -11.84 -23.61
CA TYR A 368 -2.58 -10.51 -23.65
C TYR A 368 -1.17 -10.55 -23.08
N LYS A 369 -0.31 -9.69 -23.59
CA LYS A 369 1.04 -9.46 -23.07
C LYS A 369 1.08 -8.14 -22.34
N LEU A 370 1.34 -8.20 -21.04
CA LEU A 370 1.58 -7.03 -20.22
C LEU A 370 3.07 -6.72 -20.24
N THR A 371 3.45 -5.52 -20.66
CA THR A 371 4.81 -5.00 -20.63
C THR A 371 4.87 -3.81 -19.68
N MET A 372 5.82 -3.86 -18.76
CA MET A 372 6.12 -2.79 -17.81
C MET A 372 7.56 -2.33 -18.03
N GLU A 373 7.75 -1.02 -18.20
CA GLU A 373 9.06 -0.39 -18.34
C GLU A 373 9.23 0.65 -17.25
N PHE A 374 10.34 0.57 -16.51
CA PHE A 374 10.56 1.44 -15.36
C PHE A 374 12.05 1.75 -15.13
N PHE A 375 12.30 2.91 -14.51
CA PHE A 375 13.62 3.30 -14.01
C PHE A 375 13.47 4.30 -12.85
N TYR A 376 14.53 4.50 -12.08
CA TYR A 376 14.51 5.35 -10.90
C TYR A 376 14.94 6.79 -11.22
N LYS A 377 14.08 7.76 -10.91
CA LYS A 377 14.31 9.20 -11.09
C LYS A 377 15.02 9.76 -9.86
N ASN A 378 16.31 9.46 -9.72
CA ASN A 378 17.17 10.03 -8.69
C ASN A 378 18.57 10.32 -9.25
N GLU A 379 19.12 11.48 -8.93
CA GLU A 379 20.43 11.91 -9.41
C GLU A 379 21.59 11.21 -8.69
N ALA A 380 21.39 10.81 -7.43
CA ALA A 380 22.47 10.37 -6.54
C ALA A 380 22.64 8.85 -6.42
N ARG A 381 21.56 8.07 -6.57
CA ARG A 381 21.61 6.61 -6.35
C ARG A 381 20.58 5.83 -7.18
N ASP A 382 20.84 4.54 -7.37
CA ASP A 382 19.84 3.58 -7.82
C ASP A 382 18.79 3.32 -6.72
N ALA A 383 17.61 2.83 -7.11
CA ALA A 383 16.63 2.36 -6.14
C ALA A 383 17.12 1.03 -5.55
N THR A 384 16.87 0.87 -4.25
CA THR A 384 17.11 -0.41 -3.57
C THR A 384 16.01 -1.42 -3.94
N MET A 385 15.79 -2.47 -3.15
CA MET A 385 14.73 -3.43 -3.47
C MET A 385 13.40 -2.74 -3.69
N SER A 386 12.85 -2.95 -4.88
CA SER A 386 11.57 -2.39 -5.29
C SER A 386 10.56 -3.50 -5.49
N ILE A 387 9.32 -3.23 -5.09
CA ILE A 387 8.18 -4.09 -5.36
C ILE A 387 7.43 -3.54 -6.55
N LEU A 388 7.08 -4.43 -7.48
CA LEU A 388 6.02 -4.21 -8.44
C LEU A 388 4.79 -4.98 -7.97
N ASP A 389 3.79 -4.22 -7.51
CA ASP A 389 2.47 -4.74 -7.18
C ASP A 389 1.57 -4.60 -8.41
N VAL A 390 1.27 -5.74 -9.05
CA VAL A 390 0.46 -5.83 -10.26
C VAL A 390 -0.92 -6.34 -9.88
N GLY A 391 -1.89 -5.44 -9.81
CA GLY A 391 -3.30 -5.82 -9.71
C GLY A 391 -3.73 -6.55 -10.97
N LEU A 392 -4.47 -7.66 -10.82
CA LEU A 392 -4.99 -8.42 -11.95
C LEU A 392 -6.37 -7.94 -12.37
N LEU A 393 -6.64 -8.04 -13.67
CA LEU A 393 -7.96 -7.82 -14.25
C LEU A 393 -8.89 -8.97 -13.83
N THR A 394 -10.14 -8.67 -13.50
CA THR A 394 -11.11 -9.70 -13.08
C THR A 394 -11.29 -10.76 -14.17
N GLY A 395 -11.16 -12.04 -13.81
CA GLY A 395 -11.27 -13.16 -14.75
C GLY A 395 -10.00 -13.46 -15.55
N PHE A 396 -8.88 -12.78 -15.28
CA PHE A 396 -7.59 -13.05 -15.89
C PHE A 396 -6.69 -13.90 -14.98
N LYS A 397 -5.82 -14.69 -15.60
CA LYS A 397 -4.77 -15.49 -14.94
C LYS A 397 -3.43 -15.25 -15.62
N VAL A 398 -2.36 -15.13 -14.84
CA VAL A 398 -0.99 -14.93 -15.35
C VAL A 398 -0.37 -16.27 -15.79
N ASP A 399 0.45 -16.24 -16.85
CA ASP A 399 1.25 -17.41 -17.25
C ASP A 399 2.45 -17.57 -16.32
N GLU A 400 2.36 -18.55 -15.41
CA GLU A 400 3.42 -18.87 -14.45
C GLU A 400 4.74 -19.31 -15.11
N ARG A 401 4.70 -19.78 -16.37
CA ARG A 401 5.92 -20.18 -17.10
C ARG A 401 6.78 -18.97 -17.46
N ASP A 402 6.15 -17.88 -17.90
CA ASP A 402 6.84 -16.63 -18.22
C ASP A 402 7.46 -16.04 -16.94
N LEU A 403 6.74 -16.09 -15.82
CA LEU A 403 7.25 -15.64 -14.52
C LEU A 403 8.42 -16.51 -14.02
N ALA A 404 8.34 -17.83 -14.20
CA ALA A 404 9.42 -18.73 -13.85
C ALA A 404 10.69 -18.42 -14.67
N GLU A 405 10.56 -18.18 -15.98
CA GLU A 405 11.68 -17.82 -16.84
C GLU A 405 12.33 -16.49 -16.42
N LEU A 406 11.52 -15.48 -16.08
CA LEU A 406 12.02 -14.21 -15.54
C LEU A 406 12.77 -14.39 -14.21
N ALA A 407 12.40 -15.40 -13.41
CA ALA A 407 12.98 -15.68 -12.11
C ALA A 407 14.21 -16.62 -12.15
N THR A 408 14.31 -17.51 -13.13
CA THR A 408 15.38 -18.53 -13.22
C THR A 408 16.32 -18.34 -14.41
N GLY A 409 16.03 -17.39 -15.30
CA GLY A 409 16.86 -17.09 -16.48
C GLY A 409 18.26 -16.58 -16.12
N LYS A 410 19.19 -16.65 -17.08
CA LYS A 410 20.60 -16.24 -16.89
C LYS A 410 20.77 -14.77 -16.46
N ASP A 411 19.90 -13.89 -16.94
CA ASP A 411 19.92 -12.45 -16.64
C ASP A 411 19.00 -12.05 -15.47
N ARG A 412 18.26 -13.02 -14.89
CA ARG A 412 17.36 -12.93 -13.73
C ARG A 412 16.82 -11.52 -13.44
N PHE A 413 15.74 -11.15 -14.13
CA PHE A 413 15.07 -9.84 -13.99
C PHE A 413 14.26 -9.72 -12.70
N ILE A 414 13.71 -10.83 -12.19
CA ILE A 414 12.98 -10.86 -10.92
C ILE A 414 13.62 -11.87 -9.98
N GLN A 415 13.64 -11.54 -8.69
CA GLN A 415 14.22 -12.43 -7.68
C GLN A 415 13.22 -13.49 -7.23
N LYS A 416 11.96 -13.06 -7.09
CA LYS A 416 10.84 -13.87 -6.68
C LYS A 416 9.55 -13.25 -7.20
N PHE A 417 8.52 -14.08 -7.40
CA PHE A 417 7.15 -13.63 -7.55
C PHE A 417 6.26 -14.33 -6.53
N GLU A 418 5.22 -13.65 -6.08
CA GLU A 418 4.19 -14.20 -5.18
C GLU A 418 2.81 -13.80 -5.69
N MET A 419 1.88 -14.75 -5.67
CA MET A 419 0.47 -14.48 -5.94
C MET A 419 -0.20 -14.19 -4.61
N ASP A 420 -0.52 -12.93 -4.37
CA ASP A 420 -1.18 -12.50 -3.15
C ASP A 420 -2.70 -12.63 -3.31
N LYS A 421 -3.30 -13.42 -2.42
CA LYS A 421 -4.75 -13.61 -2.31
C LYS A 421 -5.35 -12.88 -1.12
N GLU A 422 -4.52 -12.34 -0.22
CA GLU A 422 -4.95 -11.72 1.05
C GLU A 422 -5.03 -10.19 0.94
N LEU A 423 -4.15 -9.52 0.17
CA LEU A 423 -4.12 -8.05 0.07
C LEU A 423 -5.11 -7.44 -0.95
N SER A 424 -5.71 -8.24 -1.83
CA SER A 424 -6.65 -7.77 -2.85
C SER A 424 -7.74 -8.80 -3.15
N GLU A 425 -9.02 -8.39 -3.08
CA GLU A 425 -10.17 -9.23 -3.51
C GLU A 425 -10.06 -9.69 -4.98
N ARG A 426 -9.23 -9.03 -5.79
CA ARG A 426 -9.01 -9.32 -7.22
C ARG A 426 -7.82 -10.26 -7.49
N GLY A 427 -7.03 -10.57 -6.46
CA GLY A 427 -5.70 -11.15 -6.59
C GLY A 427 -4.69 -10.13 -7.12
N SER A 428 -3.51 -10.08 -6.49
CA SER A 428 -2.37 -9.30 -6.99
C SER A 428 -1.16 -10.21 -7.22
N LEU A 429 -0.33 -9.83 -8.19
CA LEU A 429 0.96 -10.43 -8.45
C LEU A 429 2.04 -9.49 -7.93
N ILE A 430 2.79 -9.96 -6.95
CA ILE A 430 3.90 -9.22 -6.34
C ILE A 430 5.19 -9.71 -6.99
N LEU A 431 5.95 -8.80 -7.61
CA LEU A 431 7.28 -9.08 -8.15
C LEU A 431 8.34 -8.36 -7.32
N TYR A 432 9.37 -9.10 -6.92
CA TYR A 432 10.51 -8.57 -6.18
C TYR A 432 11.68 -8.28 -7.12
N VAL A 433 12.05 -7.00 -7.23
CA VAL A 433 13.17 -6.54 -8.04
C VAL A 433 14.30 -6.10 -7.10
N ASP A 434 15.51 -6.62 -7.30
CA ASP A 434 16.67 -6.41 -6.41
C ASP A 434 17.09 -4.94 -6.32
N LYS A 435 17.16 -4.28 -7.48
CA LYS A 435 17.50 -2.87 -7.64
C LYS A 435 16.77 -2.33 -8.86
N VAL A 436 16.53 -1.03 -8.89
CA VAL A 436 16.04 -0.36 -10.11
C VAL A 436 17.06 0.68 -10.52
N SER A 437 17.63 0.51 -11.72
CA SER A 437 18.63 1.42 -12.26
C SER A 437 18.11 2.85 -12.41
N ARG A 438 18.97 3.84 -12.17
CA ARG A 438 18.69 5.25 -12.48
C ARG A 438 19.00 5.62 -13.93
N THR A 439 19.81 4.83 -14.62
CA THR A 439 20.29 5.12 -15.99
C THR A 439 19.56 4.31 -17.04
N ASP A 440 19.35 3.02 -16.76
CA ASP A 440 18.83 2.07 -17.73
C ASP A 440 17.38 1.75 -17.43
N ARG A 441 16.56 1.73 -18.48
CA ARG A 441 15.17 1.28 -18.36
C ARG A 441 15.13 -0.23 -18.26
N GLU A 442 14.59 -0.72 -17.17
CA GLU A 442 14.30 -2.13 -16.99
C GLU A 442 12.94 -2.45 -17.59
N ARG A 443 12.83 -3.62 -18.23
CA ARG A 443 11.61 -4.08 -18.90
C ARG A 443 11.24 -5.47 -18.42
N ILE A 444 10.04 -5.60 -17.87
CA ILE A 444 9.44 -6.88 -17.49
C ILE A 444 8.19 -7.09 -18.34
N ALA A 445 8.07 -8.25 -18.96
CA ALA A 445 6.87 -8.60 -19.71
C ALA A 445 6.48 -10.07 -19.49
N PHE A 446 5.19 -10.31 -19.35
CA PHE A 446 4.63 -11.66 -19.22
C PHE A 446 3.21 -11.70 -19.80
N ARG A 447 2.75 -12.92 -20.12
CA ARG A 447 1.40 -13.13 -20.65
C ARG A 447 0.37 -13.29 -19.54
N MET A 448 -0.83 -12.83 -19.83
CA MET A 448 -2.05 -13.03 -19.05
C MET A 448 -3.17 -13.54 -19.95
N HIS A 449 -4.01 -14.39 -19.39
CA HIS A 449 -5.01 -15.16 -20.11
C HIS A 449 -6.39 -14.87 -19.52
N LYS A 450 -7.34 -14.52 -20.37
CA LYS A 450 -8.73 -14.29 -20.00
C LYS A 450 -9.43 -15.65 -19.89
N MET A 451 -9.74 -16.04 -18.66
CA MET A 451 -10.39 -17.32 -18.34
C MET A 451 -11.92 -17.20 -18.33
N ASN A 452 -12.44 -16.05 -17.89
CA ASN A 452 -13.87 -15.80 -17.75
C ASN A 452 -14.27 -14.51 -18.46
N LYS A 453 -15.46 -14.50 -19.10
CA LYS A 453 -16.08 -13.27 -19.61
C LYS A 453 -16.64 -12.46 -18.45
N VAL A 454 -16.18 -11.21 -18.35
CA VAL A 454 -16.69 -10.20 -17.41
C VAL A 454 -17.30 -9.09 -18.24
N GLY A 455 -18.49 -8.62 -17.86
CA GLY A 455 -19.24 -7.61 -18.63
C GLY A 455 -18.53 -6.25 -18.67
N LEU A 456 -18.42 -5.59 -17.51
CA LEU A 456 -17.70 -4.32 -17.35
C LEU A 456 -16.35 -4.59 -16.68
N LEU A 457 -15.33 -4.80 -17.51
CA LEU A 457 -13.98 -5.00 -17.03
C LEU A 457 -13.46 -3.70 -16.42
N GLN A 458 -13.11 -3.75 -15.13
CA GLN A 458 -12.53 -2.59 -14.46
C GLN A 458 -11.02 -2.52 -14.75
N PRO A 459 -10.46 -1.32 -14.93
CA PRO A 459 -9.02 -1.12 -15.02
C PRO A 459 -8.30 -1.71 -13.80
N ALA A 460 -7.11 -2.23 -14.04
CA ALA A 460 -6.21 -2.69 -12.99
C ALA A 460 -5.00 -1.76 -12.89
N ALA A 461 -4.33 -1.78 -11.75
CA ALA A 461 -3.20 -0.91 -11.46
C ALA A 461 -1.89 -1.70 -11.38
N VAL A 462 -0.80 -1.07 -11.79
CA VAL A 462 0.57 -1.47 -11.48
C VAL A 462 1.16 -0.37 -10.61
N THR A 463 1.67 -0.76 -9.44
CA THR A 463 2.30 0.16 -8.49
C THR A 463 3.74 -0.28 -8.25
N ILE A 464 4.69 0.61 -8.51
CA ILE A 464 6.11 0.42 -8.17
C ILE A 464 6.48 1.28 -6.96
N TYR A 465 7.19 0.70 -6.00
CA TYR A 465 7.69 1.41 -4.82
C TYR A 465 8.92 0.72 -4.23
N GLU A 466 9.80 1.48 -3.56
CA GLU A 466 10.85 0.90 -2.74
C GLU A 466 10.21 0.22 -1.52
N TYR A 467 10.61 -1.02 -1.21
CA TYR A 467 9.97 -1.85 -0.17
C TYR A 467 9.84 -1.15 1.20
N TYR A 468 10.83 -0.34 1.57
CA TYR A 468 10.90 0.33 2.88
C TYR A 468 10.54 1.83 2.84
N SER A 469 10.28 2.39 1.66
CA SER A 469 9.78 3.75 1.49
C SER A 469 8.54 3.73 0.59
N PRO A 470 7.44 3.10 1.05
CA PRO A 470 6.23 2.92 0.24
C PRO A 470 5.53 4.24 -0.10
N ASP A 471 5.92 5.36 0.53
CA ASP A 471 5.39 6.68 0.21
C ASP A 471 5.89 7.17 -1.16
N ALA A 472 7.12 6.79 -1.55
CA ALA A 472 7.70 7.08 -2.84
C ALA A 472 7.24 6.08 -3.92
N ARG A 473 5.91 5.99 -4.13
CA ARG A 473 5.29 5.07 -5.09
C ARG A 473 4.86 5.75 -6.38
N CYS A 474 4.91 5.02 -7.48
CA CYS A 474 4.34 5.41 -8.76
C CYS A 474 3.29 4.38 -9.18
N THR A 475 2.10 4.83 -9.54
CA THR A 475 0.99 3.95 -9.96
C THR A 475 0.51 4.34 -11.34
N LYS A 476 0.34 3.32 -12.20
CA LYS A 476 -0.24 3.44 -13.54
C LYS A 476 -1.34 2.41 -13.71
N TYR A 477 -2.38 2.75 -14.45
CA TYR A 477 -3.49 1.85 -14.73
C TYR A 477 -3.38 1.29 -16.13
N TYR A 478 -3.93 0.10 -16.34
CA TYR A 478 -3.99 -0.54 -17.64
C TYR A 478 -5.36 -1.18 -17.87
N HIS A 479 -5.79 -1.18 -19.12
CA HIS A 479 -7.02 -1.80 -19.59
C HIS A 479 -6.84 -2.24 -21.05
N PRO A 480 -7.37 -3.42 -21.47
CA PRO A 480 -7.17 -3.93 -22.83
C PRO A 480 -7.66 -3.00 -23.95
N GLU A 481 -8.70 -2.21 -23.67
CA GLU A 481 -9.37 -1.35 -24.66
C GLU A 481 -9.26 0.16 -24.38
N LYS A 482 -8.83 0.55 -23.16
CA LYS A 482 -8.85 1.95 -22.72
C LYS A 482 -7.41 2.44 -22.51
N GLU A 483 -7.04 3.56 -23.14
CA GLU A 483 -5.74 4.20 -22.92
C GLU A 483 -5.59 4.58 -21.44
N ASP A 484 -4.42 4.28 -20.86
CA ASP A 484 -4.06 4.51 -19.45
C ASP A 484 -5.04 3.96 -18.40
N GLY A 485 -5.90 3.00 -18.77
CA GLY A 485 -6.92 2.47 -17.87
C GLY A 485 -7.88 3.54 -17.34
N ALA A 486 -8.04 4.67 -18.04
CA ALA A 486 -8.95 5.72 -17.63
C ALA A 486 -10.40 5.21 -17.64
N LEU A 487 -11.17 5.54 -16.59
CA LEU A 487 -12.60 5.27 -16.60
C LEU A 487 -13.25 6.00 -17.79
N SER A 488 -14.28 5.38 -18.37
CA SER A 488 -15.13 6.01 -19.36
C SER A 488 -15.80 7.23 -18.73
N ARG A 489 -15.65 8.38 -19.37
CA ARG A 489 -16.18 9.67 -18.89
C ARG A 489 -16.99 10.35 -19.96
N LEU A 490 -18.04 11.04 -19.54
CA LEU A 490 -18.75 12.02 -20.35
C LEU A 490 -18.35 13.41 -19.88
N CYS A 491 -17.69 14.18 -20.74
CA CYS A 491 -17.17 15.49 -20.41
C CYS A 491 -17.80 16.56 -21.30
N LEU A 492 -18.26 17.65 -20.68
CA LEU A 492 -18.69 18.86 -21.35
C LEU A 492 -17.91 20.05 -20.79
N GLY A 493 -16.95 20.56 -21.57
CA GLY A 493 -15.94 21.49 -21.05
C GLY A 493 -15.15 20.82 -19.92
N ASP A 494 -15.11 21.46 -18.75
CA ASP A 494 -14.39 20.95 -17.56
C ASP A 494 -15.23 20.03 -16.66
N LEU A 495 -16.53 19.87 -16.93
CA LEU A 495 -17.41 19.02 -16.14
C LEU A 495 -17.42 17.60 -16.72
N CYS A 496 -16.86 16.64 -15.99
CA CYS A 496 -16.87 15.22 -16.36
C CYS A 496 -17.69 14.37 -15.39
N GLN A 497 -18.52 13.47 -15.92
CA GLN A 497 -19.24 12.44 -15.18
C GLN A 497 -18.70 11.04 -15.57
N CYS A 498 -18.74 10.11 -14.62
CA CYS A 498 -18.46 8.70 -14.90
C CYS A 498 -19.53 8.12 -15.83
N ALA A 499 -19.11 7.35 -16.84
CA ALA A 499 -19.97 6.72 -17.84
C ALA A 499 -19.60 5.25 -18.03
N GLU A 500 -19.36 4.54 -16.92
CA GLU A 500 -19.21 3.08 -16.87
C GLU A 500 -20.59 2.39 -16.85
N GLU A 501 -21.43 2.74 -17.82
CA GLU A 501 -22.74 2.11 -18.02
C GLU A 501 -22.77 1.39 -19.37
N ASN A 502 -23.66 0.41 -19.50
CA ASN A 502 -23.88 -0.24 -20.78
C ASN A 502 -24.45 0.76 -21.79
N CYS A 503 -24.07 0.61 -23.06
CA CYS A 503 -24.65 1.41 -24.12
C CYS A 503 -26.13 1.08 -24.34
N SER A 504 -26.94 2.11 -24.59
CA SER A 504 -28.26 1.92 -25.19
C SER A 504 -28.17 1.29 -26.58
N TYR A 505 -29.12 0.42 -26.88
CA TYR A 505 -29.30 -0.19 -28.19
C TYR A 505 -30.55 0.36 -28.85
N GLN A 506 -30.43 0.72 -30.12
CA GLN A 506 -31.59 1.05 -30.93
C GLN A 506 -32.44 -0.19 -31.19
N ASN A 507 -33.70 -0.15 -30.78
CA ASN A 507 -34.67 -1.22 -31.02
C ASN A 507 -35.02 -1.30 -32.52
N LYS A 508 -34.45 -2.29 -33.20
CA LYS A 508 -34.60 -2.50 -34.65
C LYS A 508 -35.55 -3.63 -35.03
N ASN A 509 -36.00 -4.47 -34.08
CA ASN A 509 -36.85 -5.64 -34.33
C ASN A 509 -38.16 -5.57 -33.54
N LYS A 510 -39.17 -6.36 -33.96
CA LYS A 510 -40.57 -6.42 -33.47
C LYS A 510 -40.73 -6.20 -31.95
N VAL A 511 -40.99 -4.95 -31.55
CA VAL A 511 -41.36 -4.58 -30.18
C VAL A 511 -42.88 -4.64 -30.05
N LYS A 512 -43.40 -5.27 -28.99
CA LYS A 512 -44.86 -5.29 -28.72
C LYS A 512 -45.33 -3.91 -28.25
N GLU A 513 -46.62 -3.63 -28.40
CA GLU A 513 -47.20 -2.36 -27.94
C GLU A 513 -47.19 -2.25 -26.41
N GLU A 514 -47.43 -3.36 -25.72
CA GLU A 514 -47.41 -3.46 -24.26
C GLU A 514 -46.04 -3.08 -23.68
N ASP A 515 -44.96 -3.63 -24.23
CA ASP A 515 -43.58 -3.34 -23.79
C ASP A 515 -43.25 -1.85 -23.86
N ARG A 516 -43.73 -1.15 -24.91
CA ARG A 516 -43.50 0.29 -25.07
C ARG A 516 -44.24 1.11 -24.01
N LEU A 517 -45.47 0.72 -23.68
CA LEU A 517 -46.29 1.41 -22.69
C LEU A 517 -45.76 1.17 -21.28
N GLU A 518 -45.42 -0.08 -20.95
CA GLU A 518 -44.81 -0.45 -19.68
C GLU A 518 -43.51 0.33 -19.47
N LYS A 519 -42.64 0.41 -20.49
CA LYS A 519 -41.41 1.19 -20.40
C LYS A 519 -41.66 2.69 -20.26
N ALA A 520 -42.62 3.27 -21.00
CA ALA A 520 -42.95 4.69 -20.90
C ALA A 520 -43.50 5.08 -19.50
N CYS A 521 -44.16 4.13 -18.83
CA CYS A 521 -44.79 4.32 -17.52
C CYS A 521 -43.99 3.74 -16.34
N GLU A 522 -42.82 3.16 -16.59
CA GLU A 522 -41.94 2.64 -15.55
C GLU A 522 -41.52 3.75 -14.57
N THR A 523 -41.50 3.43 -13.28
CA THR A 523 -41.03 4.34 -12.23
C THR A 523 -39.61 4.82 -12.50
N GLY A 524 -39.47 6.13 -12.66
CA GLY A 524 -38.19 6.80 -12.95
C GLY A 524 -37.99 7.16 -14.42
N MET A 525 -38.86 6.76 -15.35
CA MET A 525 -38.84 7.27 -16.72
C MET A 525 -39.48 8.66 -16.74
N ASP A 526 -38.65 9.67 -16.98
CA ASP A 526 -39.03 11.07 -16.80
C ASP A 526 -39.72 11.62 -18.05
N TYR A 527 -39.12 11.43 -19.23
CA TYR A 527 -39.61 12.01 -20.47
C TYR A 527 -39.88 10.97 -21.56
N VAL A 528 -40.81 11.29 -22.47
CA VAL A 528 -41.08 10.55 -23.70
C VAL A 528 -41.23 11.56 -24.84
N TYR A 529 -40.25 11.58 -25.75
CA TYR A 529 -40.17 12.57 -26.82
C TYR A 529 -40.09 11.91 -28.20
N LYS A 530 -40.71 12.56 -29.18
CA LYS A 530 -40.37 12.39 -30.59
C LYS A 530 -39.32 13.43 -30.94
N VAL A 531 -38.16 12.97 -31.40
CA VAL A 531 -37.03 13.85 -31.73
C VAL A 531 -36.53 13.63 -33.14
N THR A 532 -36.00 14.68 -33.77
CA THR A 532 -35.29 14.58 -35.06
C THR A 532 -33.85 15.02 -34.89
N VAL A 533 -32.92 14.21 -35.40
CA VAL A 533 -31.48 14.50 -35.29
C VAL A 533 -31.10 15.59 -36.29
N VAL A 534 -30.64 16.74 -35.80
CA VAL A 534 -30.26 17.91 -36.61
C VAL A 534 -28.78 17.89 -36.94
N ALA A 535 -27.92 17.57 -35.96
CA ALA A 535 -26.48 17.51 -36.13
C ALA A 535 -25.84 16.54 -35.13
N MET A 536 -24.62 16.09 -35.44
CA MET A 536 -23.83 15.22 -34.57
C MET A 536 -22.42 15.79 -34.46
N ASN A 537 -21.99 16.10 -33.25
CA ASN A 537 -20.63 16.53 -32.94
C ASN A 537 -19.90 15.36 -32.26
N LEU A 538 -19.03 14.68 -33.00
CA LEU A 538 -18.31 13.50 -32.51
C LEU A 538 -16.96 13.91 -31.93
N ALA A 539 -16.66 13.55 -30.69
CA ALA A 539 -15.39 13.90 -30.03
C ALA A 539 -14.69 12.67 -29.43
N LYS A 540 -13.49 12.86 -28.83
CA LYS A 540 -12.71 11.78 -28.18
C LYS A 540 -13.39 11.28 -26.91
N HIS A 541 -14.01 12.17 -26.13
CA HIS A 541 -14.58 11.85 -24.81
C HIS A 541 -16.11 11.79 -24.81
N SER A 542 -16.80 12.57 -25.64
CA SER A 542 -18.27 12.61 -25.64
C SER A 542 -18.82 12.98 -27.00
N ASP A 543 -19.80 12.22 -27.46
CA ASP A 543 -20.55 12.58 -28.65
C ASP A 543 -21.78 13.39 -28.25
N ILE A 544 -21.99 14.52 -28.95
CA ILE A 544 -23.13 15.41 -28.71
C ILE A 544 -24.05 15.33 -29.93
N TYR A 545 -25.25 14.79 -29.72
CA TYR A 545 -26.32 14.73 -30.70
C TYR A 545 -27.27 15.90 -30.49
N LYS A 546 -27.30 16.83 -31.44
CA LYS A 546 -28.25 17.95 -31.43
C LYS A 546 -29.56 17.47 -32.01
N MET A 547 -30.59 17.34 -31.16
CA MET A 547 -31.89 16.83 -31.58
C MET A 547 -32.98 17.87 -31.34
N LYS A 548 -33.87 18.04 -32.31
CA LYS A 548 -35.06 18.87 -32.18
C LYS A 548 -36.18 18.02 -31.59
N VAL A 549 -36.81 18.49 -30.51
CA VAL A 549 -38.00 17.84 -29.95
C VAL A 549 -39.20 18.24 -30.79
N ASP A 550 -39.70 17.32 -31.62
CA ASP A 550 -40.82 17.59 -32.51
C ASP A 550 -42.16 17.43 -31.82
N GLN A 551 -42.25 16.52 -30.85
CA GLN A 551 -43.47 16.26 -30.10
C GLN A 551 -43.16 15.75 -28.68
N VAL A 552 -43.87 16.29 -27.69
CA VAL A 552 -43.78 15.84 -26.29
C VAL A 552 -44.95 14.91 -25.99
N LEU A 553 -44.67 13.63 -25.72
CA LEU A 553 -45.69 12.63 -25.38
C LEU A 553 -45.87 12.49 -23.87
N LYS A 554 -44.80 12.70 -23.11
CA LYS A 554 -44.78 12.77 -21.64
C LYS A 554 -43.82 13.89 -21.25
N GLU A 555 -44.32 14.88 -20.53
CA GLU A 555 -43.53 16.00 -20.04
C GLU A 555 -42.64 15.51 -18.89
N GLY A 556 -41.35 15.81 -18.97
CA GLY A 556 -40.38 15.51 -17.92
C GLY A 556 -39.95 16.78 -17.18
N THR A 557 -38.80 16.73 -16.52
CA THR A 557 -38.26 17.85 -15.71
C THR A 557 -37.93 19.13 -16.52
N ASP A 558 -37.78 19.03 -17.85
CA ASP A 558 -37.53 20.17 -18.76
C ASP A 558 -38.84 20.59 -19.45
N GLU A 559 -39.51 21.61 -18.89
CA GLU A 559 -40.79 22.10 -19.38
C GLU A 559 -40.66 22.92 -20.69
N GLY A 560 -41.68 22.83 -21.55
CA GLY A 560 -41.78 23.65 -22.75
C GLY A 560 -40.66 23.40 -23.79
N VAL A 561 -40.22 22.16 -23.93
CA VAL A 561 -39.15 21.74 -24.86
C VAL A 561 -39.62 21.57 -26.31
N GLU A 562 -40.93 21.49 -26.56
CA GLU A 562 -41.48 21.25 -27.88
C GLU A 562 -41.04 22.32 -28.89
N GLY A 563 -40.58 21.88 -30.07
CA GLY A 563 -40.02 22.71 -31.13
C GLY A 563 -38.57 23.18 -30.90
N LYS A 564 -37.99 22.97 -29.71
CA LYS A 564 -36.63 23.42 -29.36
C LYS A 564 -35.59 22.33 -29.66
N VAL A 565 -34.34 22.75 -29.85
CA VAL A 565 -33.18 21.86 -29.97
C VAL A 565 -32.57 21.62 -28.59
N ARG A 566 -32.22 20.36 -28.32
CA ARG A 566 -31.55 19.90 -27.11
C ARG A 566 -30.33 19.04 -27.47
N ASP A 567 -29.35 19.06 -26.57
CA ASP A 567 -28.10 18.32 -26.71
C ASP A 567 -28.21 17.02 -25.91
N PHE A 568 -28.09 15.89 -26.62
CA PHE A 568 -28.06 14.54 -26.06
C PHE A 568 -26.63 14.02 -26.09
N LEU A 569 -26.09 13.62 -24.94
CA LEU A 569 -24.72 13.15 -24.80
C LEU A 569 -24.68 11.62 -24.78
N ALA A 570 -23.72 11.04 -25.51
CA ALA A 570 -23.43 9.61 -25.41
C ALA A 570 -21.93 9.32 -25.44
N HIS A 571 -21.57 8.14 -24.97
CA HIS A 571 -20.18 7.68 -25.00
C HIS A 571 -19.80 7.26 -26.44
N PRO A 572 -18.60 7.61 -26.96
CA PRO A 572 -18.18 7.27 -28.32
C PRO A 572 -18.22 5.77 -28.67
N ASN A 573 -18.02 4.89 -27.69
CA ASN A 573 -18.14 3.43 -27.89
C ASN A 573 -19.57 3.00 -28.28
N CYS A 574 -20.59 3.82 -27.99
CA CYS A 574 -21.98 3.52 -28.27
C CYS A 574 -22.43 3.94 -29.69
N ARG A 575 -21.57 4.56 -30.51
CA ARG A 575 -21.93 5.03 -31.87
C ARG A 575 -22.62 3.95 -32.71
N LYS A 576 -22.09 2.72 -32.68
CA LYS A 576 -22.63 1.58 -33.44
C LYS A 576 -23.97 1.08 -32.89
N SER A 577 -24.16 1.09 -31.57
CA SER A 577 -25.40 0.60 -30.94
C SER A 577 -26.55 1.60 -31.07
N LEU A 578 -26.25 2.90 -31.03
CA LEU A 578 -27.23 3.99 -31.14
C LEU A 578 -27.74 4.17 -32.58
N GLY A 579 -26.85 4.10 -33.59
CA GLY A 579 -27.26 4.08 -35.00
C GLY A 579 -28.02 5.32 -35.49
N PHE A 580 -27.84 6.49 -34.87
CA PHE A 580 -28.51 7.73 -35.29
C PHE A 580 -28.08 8.17 -36.69
N GLN A 581 -29.02 8.76 -37.43
CA GLN A 581 -28.82 9.34 -38.75
C GLN A 581 -29.36 10.78 -38.77
N VAL A 582 -28.63 11.70 -39.39
CA VAL A 582 -29.04 13.11 -39.51
C VAL A 582 -30.31 13.18 -40.37
N GLY A 583 -31.29 13.97 -39.93
CA GLY A 583 -32.57 14.17 -40.63
C GLY A 583 -33.62 13.09 -40.38
N LYS A 584 -33.30 12.06 -39.58
CA LYS A 584 -34.23 10.99 -39.19
C LYS A 584 -34.86 11.26 -37.81
N SER A 585 -36.09 10.77 -37.63
CA SER A 585 -36.83 10.91 -36.38
C SER A 585 -36.78 9.64 -35.54
N TYR A 586 -36.77 9.79 -34.22
CA TYR A 586 -36.65 8.72 -33.24
C TYR A 586 -37.60 8.96 -32.07
N LEU A 587 -38.10 7.87 -31.48
CA LEU A 587 -38.76 7.84 -30.19
C LEU A 587 -37.69 7.67 -29.11
N LEU A 588 -37.58 8.64 -28.21
CA LEU A 588 -36.68 8.60 -27.06
C LEU A 588 -37.49 8.58 -25.77
N MET A 589 -37.15 7.65 -24.87
CA MET A 589 -37.65 7.64 -23.51
C MET A 589 -36.47 7.50 -22.56
N GLY A 590 -36.44 8.26 -21.48
CA GLY A 590 -35.32 8.18 -20.56
C GLY A 590 -35.55 8.91 -19.25
N LYS A 591 -34.50 8.89 -18.43
CA LYS A 591 -34.44 9.64 -17.18
C LYS A 591 -33.76 10.98 -17.44
N SER A 592 -34.29 12.07 -16.89
CA SER A 592 -33.46 13.27 -16.72
C SER A 592 -32.55 13.03 -15.52
N THR A 593 -31.25 13.11 -15.75
CA THR A 593 -30.27 13.17 -14.66
C THR A 593 -29.97 14.63 -14.38
N ASP A 594 -30.27 15.08 -13.17
CA ASP A 594 -29.84 16.39 -12.68
C ASP A 594 -28.31 16.42 -12.59
N LEU A 595 -27.66 16.84 -13.66
CA LEU A 595 -26.29 17.33 -13.60
C LEU A 595 -26.29 18.72 -12.93
N PRO A 596 -25.23 19.11 -12.21
CA PRO A 596 -25.11 20.47 -11.70
C PRO A 596 -25.26 21.46 -12.86
N LYS A 597 -26.33 22.25 -12.79
CA LYS A 597 -26.77 23.20 -13.81
C LYS A 597 -25.66 24.21 -14.13
N LEU A 598 -24.77 23.90 -15.07
CA LEU A 598 -24.06 24.94 -15.79
C LEU A 598 -25.08 25.59 -16.74
N GLU A 599 -25.44 26.83 -16.44
CA GLU A 599 -26.16 27.73 -17.35
C GLU A 599 -27.60 27.32 -17.75
N ALA A 600 -28.40 26.86 -16.77
CA ALA A 600 -29.86 26.74 -16.90
C ALA A 600 -30.39 25.85 -18.05
N ARG A 601 -29.57 24.95 -18.61
CA ARG A 601 -30.00 23.96 -19.62
C ARG A 601 -29.91 22.55 -19.07
N ILE A 602 -31.04 21.84 -19.07
CA ILE A 602 -31.11 20.41 -18.73
C ILE A 602 -30.43 19.62 -19.86
N GLN A 603 -29.58 18.66 -19.48
CA GLN A 603 -28.82 17.83 -20.41
C GLN A 603 -29.33 16.39 -20.35
N TYR A 604 -29.34 15.73 -21.52
CA TYR A 604 -29.87 14.39 -21.67
C TYR A 604 -28.72 13.40 -21.91
N ILE A 605 -28.54 12.44 -21.01
CA ILE A 605 -27.53 11.38 -21.16
C ILE A 605 -28.21 10.14 -21.76
N LEU A 606 -27.62 9.62 -22.84
CA LEU A 606 -28.02 8.36 -23.47
C LEU A 606 -27.26 7.20 -22.79
N GLY A 607 -27.78 6.72 -21.66
CA GLY A 607 -27.20 5.65 -20.83
C GLY A 607 -27.87 4.29 -21.03
N GLU A 608 -27.67 3.33 -20.13
CA GLU A 608 -28.24 1.96 -20.24
C GLU A 608 -29.77 1.95 -20.24
N GLN A 609 -30.39 2.90 -19.54
CA GLN A 609 -31.84 2.93 -19.32
C GLN A 609 -32.61 3.71 -20.40
N THR A 610 -31.92 4.29 -21.39
CA THR A 610 -32.57 5.05 -22.45
C THR A 610 -33.19 4.13 -23.50
N TRP A 611 -34.47 4.32 -23.79
CA TRP A 611 -35.15 3.65 -24.89
C TRP A 611 -34.97 4.43 -26.18
N ILE A 612 -34.54 3.75 -27.24
CA ILE A 612 -34.31 4.38 -28.55
C ILE A 612 -34.97 3.52 -29.62
N GLU A 613 -35.91 4.09 -30.37
CA GLU A 613 -36.57 3.41 -31.49
C GLU A 613 -36.68 4.35 -32.69
N TYR A 614 -36.39 3.85 -33.90
CA TYR A 614 -36.56 4.65 -35.12
C TYR A 614 -38.04 4.96 -35.34
N TRP A 615 -38.41 6.22 -35.56
CA TRP A 615 -39.78 6.60 -35.88
C TRP A 615 -39.91 6.82 -37.40
N PRO A 616 -40.50 5.87 -38.16
CA PRO A 616 -40.60 5.98 -39.60
C PRO A 616 -41.51 7.13 -40.02
N THR A 617 -41.23 7.72 -41.18
CA THR A 617 -42.13 8.72 -41.77
C THR A 617 -43.43 8.09 -42.28
N ARG A 618 -44.46 8.90 -42.51
CA ARG A 618 -45.75 8.42 -43.06
C ARG A 618 -45.57 7.75 -44.43
N THR A 619 -44.65 8.23 -45.25
CA THR A 619 -44.31 7.62 -46.55
C THR A 619 -43.62 6.27 -46.38
N GLU A 620 -42.64 6.18 -45.47
CA GLU A 620 -41.96 4.92 -45.14
C GLU A 620 -42.91 3.88 -44.53
N SER A 621 -43.94 4.30 -43.78
CA SER A 621 -44.93 3.40 -43.18
C SER A 621 -45.76 2.60 -44.19
N GLN A 622 -45.69 2.94 -45.49
CA GLN A 622 -46.34 2.18 -46.55
C GLN A 622 -45.62 0.85 -46.86
N THR A 623 -44.36 0.68 -46.44
CA THR A 623 -43.63 -0.58 -46.59
C THR A 623 -43.95 -1.53 -45.44
N ALA A 624 -43.97 -2.84 -45.73
CA ALA A 624 -44.24 -3.87 -44.71
C ALA A 624 -43.22 -3.84 -43.55
N GLU A 625 -42.00 -3.38 -43.80
CA GLU A 625 -40.93 -3.28 -42.79
C GLU A 625 -41.20 -2.22 -41.73
N HIS A 626 -41.81 -1.09 -42.10
CA HIS A 626 -41.97 0.07 -41.21
C HIS A 626 -43.41 0.28 -40.74
N ARG A 627 -44.39 -0.39 -41.37
CA ARG A 627 -45.82 -0.28 -41.05
C ARG A 627 -46.13 -0.62 -39.59
N ASP A 628 -45.70 -1.78 -39.12
CA ASP A 628 -45.99 -2.25 -37.76
C ASP A 628 -45.38 -1.32 -36.70
N ARG A 629 -44.15 -0.85 -36.95
CA ARG A 629 -43.47 0.10 -36.06
C ARG A 629 -44.19 1.44 -36.00
N TYR A 630 -44.55 2.00 -37.15
CA TYR A 630 -45.26 3.27 -37.22
C TYR A 630 -46.61 3.21 -36.50
N LEU A 631 -47.38 2.14 -36.72
CA LEU A 631 -48.66 1.93 -36.05
C LEU A 631 -48.48 1.80 -34.53
N GLY A 632 -47.58 0.92 -34.07
CA GLY A 632 -47.36 0.70 -32.64
C GLY A 632 -46.90 1.95 -31.89
N ILE A 633 -46.00 2.76 -32.47
CA ILE A 633 -45.58 4.03 -31.88
C ILE A 633 -46.74 5.06 -31.88
N SER A 634 -47.56 5.08 -32.94
CA SER A 634 -48.71 5.98 -33.02
C SER A 634 -49.80 5.63 -31.99
N VAL A 635 -50.00 4.32 -31.72
CA VAL A 635 -50.91 3.85 -30.66
C VAL A 635 -50.40 4.29 -29.29
N LEU A 636 -49.10 4.12 -29.01
CA LEU A 636 -48.48 4.59 -27.78
C LEU A 636 -48.69 6.11 -27.60
N ALA A 637 -48.38 6.90 -28.62
CA ALA A 637 -48.54 8.34 -28.58
C ALA A 637 -49.99 8.74 -28.24
N ASN A 638 -50.98 8.13 -28.91
CA ASN A 638 -52.39 8.38 -28.65
C ASN A 638 -52.83 7.99 -27.24
N LYS A 639 -52.32 6.88 -26.70
CA LYS A 639 -52.61 6.45 -25.31
C LYS A 639 -52.03 7.42 -24.30
N LEU A 640 -50.75 7.77 -24.43
CA LEU A 640 -50.08 8.71 -23.52
C LEU A 640 -50.76 10.09 -23.53
N PHE A 641 -51.20 10.59 -24.69
CA PHE A 641 -51.93 11.86 -24.76
C PHE A 641 -53.32 11.84 -24.12
N LYS A 642 -54.03 10.70 -24.14
CA LYS A 642 -55.41 10.61 -23.68
C LYS A 642 -55.53 10.19 -22.21
N GLU A 643 -54.73 9.21 -21.82
CA GLU A 643 -54.86 8.47 -20.56
C GLU A 643 -53.66 8.69 -19.63
N GLY A 644 -52.53 9.18 -20.16
CA GLY A 644 -51.28 9.28 -19.42
C GLY A 644 -50.76 7.92 -19.00
N CYS A 645 -50.02 7.88 -17.89
CA CYS A 645 -49.63 6.64 -17.23
C CYS A 645 -50.51 6.42 -16.01
N SER A 646 -51.23 5.31 -15.97
CA SER A 646 -51.94 4.86 -14.76
C SER A 646 -50.92 4.45 -13.70
N THR A 647 -50.94 5.16 -12.56
CA THR A 647 -50.09 4.92 -11.38
C THR A 647 -50.32 3.57 -10.75
#